data_AF-A0A563DTP0-F1
#
_entry.id   AF-A0A563DTP0-F1
#
_cell.length_a   1.000
_cell.length_b   1.000
_cell.length_c   1.000
_cell.angle_alpha   90.00
_cell.angle_beta   90.00
_cell.angle_gamma   90.00
#
_symmetry.space_group_name_H-M   'P 1'
#
loop_
_entity.id
_entity.type
_entity.pdbx_description
1 polymer ?
#
loop_
_entity_poly.entity_id
_entity_poly.type
_entity_poly.pdbx_seq_one_letter_code
_entity_poly.pdbx_strand_id
1 'polypeptide(L)'
;MTAMGVILGLVGGFAAVLLFKMIGLITHLTLLHDVGTDLPSLRGYHPGPLLLLVTIGGAVLVSLMAAWSPVIRGHGIPESLEAILTRDSRIRPRAAVAKPLSAAICIGTGGPFGAEGPIIVTGGSVGSLLGQALSVSPTERKILLATGAAAGMSATFNAPLAAIVLAIELLLFERSMRTIIPVATAAAVAAAIRVMLMGAVPLFAVQRHLSVSPLHLPLFIVVGALAGLLAVVMDKGLFAAEAGFRALPVRQFWWPIIGAAAYGIIGLFVPRTLSMGYSAITDTLNGHFAIGMLGTLFIAKLISWWFALGSQTSGGTLAPMFLVGATMGACVGMGLTAVFPSMHLVPAAFALVAMGAAFGAAAKAPFTAIIFCTEVTGEYSMIVPLIIGVVTAELVAGPFFEDRAMTEKLFHRGMRVDFDMWTGILHQRVVRQAMRPATCLDAHETVARAMQLMAAEGTPGVAVTEAAGKYLGVVFADDLARRASAQDSDRIPIGVMIDHGVRPLLPREFLDAAQLHLIEARATVLPVVKDGRVLGQLSRADIDSEHVKQRRLETIQPGALRLAGNRRRSRQVGAVATRVALDEPSPVGHRVTPSTMVAAVAHEPEPIVEKHRTATPPVALGRVDRLCERYADAAARLRGVSLTSRLTGAHAMAAVADDWLDLGDRGKSQECIDALCAYLRRQPGIDIDIDIDGGRAADTRVRETITRIITAHLQPTESPGWMGMDLDFTGARFTGTHTFDGAVFAGGRVSFEDTEFAAGEVSFVGMIITGGEVSFLGAEFSGCQVSFNFAEFAGGEVSFDGAGFTGSSVTFNFAEFSGGTVSFVGGARVAARELSFLSPTEFVDGEVSFEDAVFSGGEVCFDTAAFSGGQVSFQNAKFPGTGEVTFRSAAFDVAVSGPWPDTTPPWTWPPTSERVPSPEKR
;
A
#
# COMPACT_ATOMS: atom_id res chain seq x y z
N MET A 1 -5.08 -2.56 15.82
CA MET A 1 -4.37 -1.28 15.54
C MET A 1 -4.58 -0.23 16.63
N THR A 2 -5.81 0.10 17.03
CA THR A 2 -6.10 1.12 18.06
C THR A 2 -5.37 0.88 19.39
N ALA A 3 -5.34 -0.36 19.90
CA ALA A 3 -4.57 -0.71 21.09
C ALA A 3 -3.07 -0.42 20.93
N MET A 4 -2.51 -0.62 19.73
CA MET A 4 -1.13 -0.24 19.45
C MET A 4 -0.96 1.28 19.40
N GLY A 5 -1.98 2.02 18.94
CA GLY A 5 -2.03 3.47 19.04
C GLY A 5 -1.90 3.97 20.47
N VAL A 6 -2.59 3.34 21.44
CA VAL A 6 -2.44 3.68 22.88
C VAL A 6 -1.00 3.45 23.35
N ILE A 7 -0.40 2.29 23.02
CA ILE A 7 0.98 1.98 23.40
C ILE A 7 1.96 2.99 22.79
N LEU A 8 1.80 3.31 21.50
CA LEU A 8 2.63 4.28 20.80
C LEU A 8 2.45 5.71 21.33
N GLY A 9 1.23 6.07 21.76
CA GLY A 9 0.94 7.33 22.44
C GLY A 9 1.71 7.44 23.75
N LEU A 10 1.69 6.40 24.58
CA LEU A 10 2.46 6.36 25.84
C LEU A 10 3.96 6.47 25.59
N VAL A 11 4.51 5.58 24.74
CA VAL A 11 5.95 5.53 24.48
C VAL A 11 6.42 6.81 23.78
N GLY A 12 5.66 7.32 22.82
CA GLY A 12 5.94 8.59 22.12
C GLY A 12 5.91 9.79 23.07
N GLY A 13 4.94 9.82 23.99
CA GLY A 13 4.86 10.84 25.05
C GLY A 13 6.11 10.88 25.94
N PHE A 14 6.52 9.72 26.47
CA PHE A 14 7.73 9.63 27.29
C PHE A 14 9.01 9.94 26.49
N ALA A 15 9.09 9.49 25.24
CA ALA A 15 10.24 9.77 24.37
C ALA A 15 10.40 11.28 24.10
N ALA A 16 9.31 12.00 23.88
CA ALA A 16 9.32 13.45 23.70
C ALA A 16 9.79 14.17 24.97
N VAL A 17 9.26 13.76 26.13
CA VAL A 17 9.68 14.30 27.43
C VAL A 17 11.17 14.09 27.69
N LEU A 18 11.66 12.87 27.42
CA LEU A 18 13.07 12.53 27.57
C LEU A 18 13.96 13.38 26.66
N LEU A 19 13.58 13.57 25.39
CA LEU A 19 14.33 14.40 24.45
C LEU A 19 14.45 15.84 24.94
N PHE A 20 13.34 16.45 25.40
CA PHE A 20 13.36 17.81 25.96
C PHE A 20 14.23 17.90 27.21
N LYS A 21 14.14 16.92 28.12
CA LYS A 21 15.00 16.89 29.31
C LYS A 21 16.48 16.74 28.97
N MET A 22 16.81 15.96 27.94
CA MET A 22 18.18 15.84 27.45
C MET A 22 18.70 17.13 26.81
N ILE A 23 17.87 17.79 25.99
CA ILE A 23 18.21 19.11 25.43
C ILE A 23 18.45 20.11 26.56
N GLY A 24 17.54 20.19 27.53
CA GLY A 24 17.64 21.04 28.70
C GLY A 24 18.94 20.78 29.48
N LEU A 25 19.20 19.52 29.81
CA LEU A 25 20.41 19.09 30.53
C LEU A 25 21.69 19.53 29.83
N ILE A 26 21.81 19.27 28.52
CA ILE A 26 23.02 19.63 27.77
C ILE A 26 23.13 21.16 27.67
N THR A 27 22.02 21.88 27.51
CA THR A 27 22.02 23.36 27.46
C THR A 27 22.46 23.96 28.78
N HIS A 28 21.94 23.47 29.91
CA HIS A 28 22.32 23.90 31.25
C HIS A 28 23.81 23.65 31.51
N LEU A 29 24.29 22.43 31.24
CA LEU A 29 25.69 22.07 31.47
C LEU A 29 26.67 22.85 30.59
N THR A 30 26.34 23.08 29.31
CA THR A 30 27.32 23.57 28.34
C THR A 30 27.23 25.06 28.06
N LEU A 31 26.03 25.65 28.06
CA LEU A 31 25.85 27.09 27.81
C LEU A 31 25.69 27.86 29.12
N LEU A 32 24.88 27.37 30.07
CA LEU A 32 24.55 28.11 31.29
C LEU A 32 25.49 27.80 32.47
N HIS A 33 26.27 26.73 32.39
CA HIS A 33 27.21 26.27 33.41
C HIS A 33 26.54 25.95 34.76
N ASP A 34 25.32 25.43 34.71
CA ASP A 34 24.53 24.98 35.86
C ASP A 34 23.95 23.58 35.63
N VAL A 35 23.20 23.06 36.60
CA VAL A 35 22.54 21.75 36.53
C VAL A 35 21.03 21.95 36.55
N GLY A 36 20.39 21.67 35.41
CA GLY A 36 18.94 21.72 35.24
C GLY A 36 18.51 20.83 34.08
N THR A 37 17.25 20.39 34.07
CA THR A 37 16.70 19.56 32.98
C THR A 37 15.57 20.23 32.24
N ASP A 38 15.11 21.39 32.71
CA ASP A 38 14.07 22.15 32.04
C ASP A 38 14.63 22.83 30.80
N LEU A 39 13.75 23.24 29.87
CA LEU A 39 14.17 23.99 28.69
C LEU A 39 14.48 25.44 29.09
N PRO A 40 15.75 25.88 29.07
CA PRO A 40 16.07 27.20 29.56
C PRO A 40 15.72 28.31 28.55
N SER A 41 15.47 29.51 29.08
CA SER A 41 15.33 30.71 28.27
C SER A 41 16.68 31.40 28.09
N LEU A 42 17.11 31.60 26.83
CA LEU A 42 18.34 32.32 26.50
C LEU A 42 18.13 33.86 26.46
N ARG A 43 17.11 34.41 27.12
CA ARG A 43 16.84 35.87 27.14
C ARG A 43 17.98 36.67 27.78
N GLY A 44 18.58 36.15 28.86
CA GLY A 44 19.67 36.79 29.61
C GLY A 44 21.05 36.16 29.37
N TYR A 45 21.19 35.32 28.33
CA TYR A 45 22.45 34.65 28.06
C TYR A 45 23.44 35.61 27.40
N HIS A 46 24.59 35.81 28.04
CA HIS A 46 25.70 36.61 27.52
C HIS A 46 26.83 35.69 27.05
N PRO A 47 26.99 35.50 25.73
CA PRO A 47 27.94 34.54 25.20
C PRO A 47 29.38 35.04 25.38
N GLY A 48 30.23 34.21 25.97
CA GLY A 48 31.68 34.38 25.97
C GLY A 48 32.36 33.61 24.83
N PRO A 49 33.67 33.81 24.60
CA PRO A 49 34.44 33.05 23.60
C PRO A 49 34.36 31.53 23.76
N LEU A 50 34.09 31.05 24.98
CA LEU A 50 33.86 29.63 25.30
C LEU A 50 32.72 29.01 24.48
N LEU A 51 31.74 29.82 24.03
CA LEU A 51 30.66 29.36 23.16
C LEU A 51 31.20 28.63 21.92
N LEU A 52 32.26 29.13 21.30
CA LEU A 52 32.83 28.50 20.11
C LEU A 52 33.39 27.10 20.40
N LEU A 53 34.03 26.93 21.55
CA LEU A 53 34.53 25.62 21.97
C LEU A 53 33.37 24.65 22.25
N VAL A 54 32.28 25.15 22.82
CA VAL A 54 31.08 24.36 23.10
C VAL A 54 30.38 23.92 21.82
N THR A 55 30.11 24.84 20.88
CA THR A 55 29.43 24.51 19.61
C THR A 55 30.28 23.55 18.77
N ILE A 56 31.59 23.81 18.67
CA ILE A 56 32.54 22.94 17.97
C ILE A 56 32.63 21.57 18.65
N GLY A 57 32.74 21.53 19.98
CA GLY A 57 32.80 20.28 20.75
C GLY A 57 31.56 19.41 20.55
N GLY A 58 30.37 20.02 20.59
CA GLY A 58 29.11 19.35 20.26
C GLY A 58 29.10 18.79 18.84
N ALA A 59 29.56 19.56 17.86
CA ALA A 59 29.65 19.12 16.47
C ALA A 59 30.68 17.98 16.26
N VAL A 60 31.81 17.99 16.97
CA VAL A 60 32.77 16.87 16.96
C VAL A 60 32.10 15.59 17.46
N LEU A 61 31.36 15.67 18.57
CA LEU A 61 30.62 14.51 19.10
C LEU A 61 29.59 14.00 18.09
N VAL A 62 28.81 14.88 17.47
CA VAL A 62 27.84 14.50 16.44
C VAL A 62 28.52 13.90 15.21
N SER A 63 29.66 14.44 14.77
CA SER A 63 30.45 13.88 13.67
C SER A 63 31.01 12.49 13.97
N LEU A 64 31.47 12.25 15.21
CA LEU A 64 31.90 10.92 15.68
C LEU A 64 30.72 9.93 15.69
N MET A 65 29.55 10.35 16.19
CA MET A 65 28.34 9.53 16.16
C MET A 65 27.90 9.24 14.72
N ALA A 66 27.98 10.22 13.81
CA ALA A 66 27.63 10.05 12.40
C ALA A 66 28.57 9.07 11.67
N ALA A 67 29.84 8.95 12.10
CA ALA A 67 30.75 7.92 11.61
C ALA A 67 30.31 6.52 12.03
N TRP A 68 29.67 6.36 13.19
CA TRP A 68 29.09 5.09 13.66
C TRP A 68 27.72 4.78 13.04
N SER A 69 26.88 5.81 12.82
CA SER A 69 25.54 5.67 12.23
C SER A 69 25.25 6.82 11.27
N PRO A 70 25.39 6.62 9.94
CA PRO A 70 25.14 7.65 8.94
C PRO A 70 23.69 8.17 8.93
N VAL A 71 22.76 7.43 9.54
CA VAL A 71 21.31 7.75 9.63
C VAL A 71 21.03 8.99 10.50
N ILE A 72 22.00 9.40 11.32
CA ILE A 72 21.93 10.63 12.14
C ILE A 72 21.79 11.89 11.28
N ARG A 73 22.39 11.89 10.09
CA ARG A 73 22.43 13.05 9.21
C ARG A 73 21.06 13.36 8.63
N GLY A 74 20.84 14.63 8.32
CA GLY A 74 19.64 15.10 7.65
C GLY A 74 18.50 15.51 8.60
N HIS A 75 17.33 15.74 8.02
CA HIS A 75 16.33 16.69 8.55
C HIS A 75 15.21 16.00 9.35
N GLY A 76 15.00 14.71 9.10
CA GLY A 76 14.08 13.82 9.79
C GLY A 76 12.89 13.36 8.95
N ILE A 77 12.10 14.32 8.44
CA ILE A 77 10.86 14.03 7.70
C ILE A 77 11.14 13.31 6.36
N PRO A 78 12.07 13.79 5.51
CA PRO A 78 12.36 13.12 4.23
C PRO A 78 12.87 11.68 4.41
N GLU A 79 13.62 11.41 5.47
CA GLU A 79 14.14 10.05 5.75
C GLU A 79 13.03 9.12 6.26
N SER A 80 12.03 9.65 6.97
CA SER A 80 10.87 8.88 7.40
C SER A 80 9.99 8.53 6.19
N LEU A 81 9.79 9.50 5.30
CA LEU A 81 9.10 9.31 4.03
C LEU A 81 9.85 8.33 3.11
N GLU A 82 11.18 8.43 3.03
CA GLU A 82 12.03 7.47 2.31
C GLU A 82 11.78 6.03 2.80
N ALA A 83 11.71 5.83 4.12
CA ALA A 83 11.48 4.51 4.69
C ALA A 83 10.09 3.96 4.34
N ILE A 84 9.08 4.83 4.30
CA ILE A 84 7.72 4.47 3.87
C ILE A 84 7.72 4.01 2.41
N LEU A 85 8.40 4.76 1.53
CA LEU A 85 8.38 4.52 0.08
C LEU A 85 9.29 3.39 -0.39
N THR A 86 10.44 3.17 0.25
CA THR A 86 11.48 2.25 -0.28
C THR A 86 11.80 1.04 0.58
N ARG A 87 11.35 1.02 1.84
CA ARG A 87 11.81 0.02 2.81
C ARG A 87 10.67 -0.72 3.49
N ASP A 88 9.50 -0.80 2.87
CA ASP A 88 8.30 -1.38 3.47
C ASP A 88 8.02 -0.82 4.88
N SER A 89 8.26 0.48 5.07
CA SER A 89 8.16 1.17 6.37
C SER A 89 9.06 0.60 7.48
N ARG A 90 10.21 0.00 7.13
CA ARG A 90 11.18 -0.55 8.11
C ARG A 90 12.28 0.47 8.43
N ILE A 91 12.38 0.81 9.71
CA ILE A 91 13.44 1.66 10.26
C ILE A 91 14.41 0.82 11.10
N ARG A 92 15.71 1.12 10.99
CA ARG A 92 16.76 0.42 11.73
C ARG A 92 16.71 0.81 13.22
N PRO A 93 16.83 -0.13 14.18
CA PRO A 93 16.79 0.17 15.62
C PRO A 93 17.80 1.23 16.06
N ARG A 94 19.01 1.20 15.47
CA ARG A 94 20.06 2.19 15.78
C ARG A 94 19.63 3.63 15.48
N ALA A 95 18.77 3.84 14.47
CA ALA A 95 18.27 5.17 14.11
C ALA A 95 17.39 5.77 15.21
N ALA A 96 16.60 4.92 15.89
CA ALA A 96 15.68 5.34 16.95
C ALA A 96 16.38 5.96 18.16
N VAL A 97 17.63 5.58 18.44
CA VAL A 97 18.41 6.10 19.56
C VAL A 97 19.41 7.14 19.10
N ALA A 98 20.10 6.88 17.98
CA ALA A 98 21.19 7.72 17.53
C ALA A 98 20.72 9.13 17.15
N LYS A 99 19.55 9.26 16.51
CA LYS A 99 19.00 10.53 16.01
C LYS A 99 18.51 11.48 17.12
N PRO A 100 17.69 11.05 18.11
CA PRO A 100 17.32 11.94 19.21
C PRO A 100 18.53 12.33 20.06
N LEU A 101 19.49 11.42 20.28
CA LEU A 101 20.71 11.72 21.06
C LEU A 101 21.60 12.75 20.34
N SER A 102 21.85 12.57 19.04
CA SER A 102 22.64 13.53 18.27
C SER A 102 21.97 14.90 18.18
N ALA A 103 20.64 14.93 18.05
CA ALA A 103 19.88 16.17 18.05
C ALA A 103 19.95 16.87 19.41
N ALA A 104 19.82 16.13 20.51
CA ALA A 104 19.95 16.69 21.85
C ALA A 104 21.33 17.33 22.08
N ILE A 105 22.40 16.67 21.65
CA ILE A 105 23.76 17.22 21.72
C ILE A 105 23.89 18.46 20.85
N CYS A 106 23.44 18.39 19.59
CA CYS A 106 23.54 19.48 18.64
C CYS A 106 22.79 20.73 19.14
N ILE A 107 21.51 20.57 19.53
CA ILE A 107 20.65 21.66 20.02
C ILE A 107 21.15 22.17 21.37
N GLY A 108 21.52 21.27 22.28
CA GLY A 108 21.95 21.62 23.62
C GLY A 108 23.28 22.38 23.66
N THR A 109 24.18 22.10 22.72
CA THR A 109 25.45 22.84 22.56
C THR A 109 25.31 24.14 21.76
N GLY A 110 24.09 24.52 21.35
CA GLY A 110 23.82 25.80 20.69
C GLY A 110 23.42 25.71 19.22
N GLY A 111 23.35 24.51 18.62
CA GLY A 111 22.89 24.31 17.26
C GLY A 111 21.50 24.92 17.02
N PRO A 112 21.30 25.75 15.99
CA PRO A 112 20.09 26.56 15.79
C PRO A 112 18.94 25.76 15.17
N PHE A 113 18.57 24.62 15.76
CA PHE A 113 17.59 23.68 15.23
C PHE A 113 16.38 23.56 16.14
N GLY A 114 15.26 23.09 15.59
CA GLY A 114 14.13 22.62 16.39
C GLY A 114 14.21 21.10 16.67
N ALA A 115 13.35 20.60 17.55
CA ALA A 115 13.31 19.19 17.95
C ALA A 115 12.32 18.35 17.13
N GLU A 116 11.66 18.96 16.13
CA GLU A 116 10.54 18.38 15.39
C GLU A 116 10.94 17.18 14.55
N GLY A 117 11.95 17.36 13.69
CA GLY A 117 12.48 16.29 12.86
C GLY A 117 12.94 15.09 13.70
N PRO A 118 13.78 15.29 14.73
CA PRO A 118 14.21 14.24 15.64
C PRO A 118 13.06 13.48 16.30
N ILE A 119 12.02 14.17 16.81
CA ILE A 119 10.94 13.48 17.51
C ILE A 119 9.99 12.76 16.56
N ILE A 120 9.69 13.32 15.38
CA ILE A 120 8.89 12.66 14.35
C ILE A 120 9.57 11.36 13.93
N VAL A 121 10.88 11.39 13.69
CA VAL A 121 11.65 10.18 13.35
C VAL A 121 11.71 9.21 14.52
N THR A 122 11.90 9.69 15.75
CA THR A 122 11.99 8.84 16.94
C THR A 122 10.68 8.10 17.16
N GLY A 123 9.56 8.85 17.17
CA GLY A 123 8.22 8.29 17.27
C GLY A 123 7.92 7.32 16.13
N GLY A 124 8.23 7.71 14.89
CA GLY A 124 8.07 6.84 13.72
C GLY A 124 8.93 5.58 13.77
N SER A 125 10.16 5.69 14.29
CA SER A 125 11.06 4.56 14.50
C SER A 125 10.49 3.59 15.53
N VAL A 126 9.94 4.08 16.65
CA VAL A 126 9.27 3.24 17.65
C VAL A 126 8.07 2.52 17.03
N GLY A 127 7.24 3.23 16.26
CA GLY A 127 6.12 2.66 15.51
C GLY A 127 6.54 1.57 14.53
N SER A 128 7.57 1.85 13.73
CA SER A 128 8.15 0.90 12.78
C SER A 128 8.76 -0.33 13.47
N LEU A 129 9.46 -0.15 14.59
CA LEU A 129 10.07 -1.25 15.35
C LEU A 129 9.00 -2.14 15.99
N LEU A 130 7.92 -1.55 16.50
CA LEU A 130 6.76 -2.31 16.96
C LEU A 130 6.15 -3.11 15.81
N GLY A 131 5.96 -2.49 14.63
CA GLY A 131 5.48 -3.18 13.43
C GLY A 131 6.48 -4.16 12.79
N GLN A 132 7.75 -4.17 13.19
CA GLN A 132 8.73 -5.21 12.82
C GLN A 132 8.73 -6.36 13.82
N ALA A 133 8.42 -6.08 15.09
CA ALA A 133 8.27 -7.09 16.13
C ALA A 133 6.98 -7.91 15.93
N LEU A 134 5.89 -7.25 15.52
CA LEU A 134 4.58 -7.85 15.26
C LEU A 134 4.48 -8.43 13.84
N SER A 135 3.53 -9.36 13.64
CA SER A 135 3.23 -9.90 12.31
C SER A 135 2.17 -9.02 11.64
N VAL A 136 2.61 -8.00 10.92
CA VAL A 136 1.75 -7.00 10.27
C VAL A 136 2.20 -6.80 8.82
N SER A 137 1.28 -6.35 7.97
CA SER A 137 1.61 -6.01 6.57
C SER A 137 2.48 -4.74 6.49
N PRO A 138 3.20 -4.51 5.39
CA PRO A 138 3.84 -3.22 5.08
C PRO A 138 2.91 -2.01 5.26
N THR A 139 1.66 -2.10 4.82
CA THR A 139 0.64 -1.04 4.98
C THR A 139 0.32 -0.80 6.45
N GLU A 140 0.13 -1.85 7.25
CA GLU A 140 -0.09 -1.70 8.69
C GLU A 140 1.15 -1.15 9.41
N ARG A 141 2.36 -1.53 8.97
CA ARG A 141 3.61 -0.96 9.48
C ARG A 141 3.75 0.52 9.15
N LYS A 142 3.34 0.95 7.95
CA LYS A 142 3.23 2.36 7.55
C LYS A 142 2.31 3.11 8.52
N ILE A 143 1.14 2.54 8.84
CA ILE A 143 0.21 3.12 9.81
C ILE A 143 0.84 3.23 11.20
N LEU A 144 1.51 2.18 11.69
CA LEU A 144 2.18 2.21 13.00
C LEU A 144 3.33 3.23 13.05
N LEU A 145 4.12 3.36 11.98
CA LEU A 145 5.15 4.38 11.85
C LEU A 145 4.54 5.78 11.91
N ALA A 146 3.51 6.07 11.10
CA ALA A 146 2.84 7.37 11.14
C ALA A 146 2.17 7.65 12.50
N THR A 147 1.58 6.64 13.12
CA THR A 147 0.97 6.71 14.47
C THR A 147 2.00 7.11 15.53
N GLY A 148 3.19 6.49 15.51
CA GLY A 148 4.28 6.85 16.41
C GLY A 148 4.84 8.25 16.14
N ALA A 149 4.97 8.64 14.87
CA ALA A 149 5.39 9.98 14.48
C ALA A 149 4.41 11.06 14.99
N ALA A 150 3.10 10.84 14.84
CA ALA A 150 2.05 11.71 15.34
C ALA A 150 2.07 11.80 16.88
N ALA A 151 2.26 10.69 17.58
CA ALA A 151 2.43 10.68 19.04
C ALA A 151 3.61 11.55 19.48
N GLY A 152 4.78 11.37 18.84
CA GLY A 152 5.97 12.17 19.13
C GLY A 152 5.75 13.67 18.89
N MET A 153 5.14 14.05 17.77
CA MET A 153 4.81 15.44 17.48
C MET A 153 3.81 16.01 18.48
N SER A 154 2.72 15.29 18.77
CA SER A 154 1.68 15.74 19.68
C SER A 154 2.23 16.02 21.08
N ALA A 155 3.06 15.11 21.62
CA ALA A 155 3.70 15.32 22.92
C ALA A 155 4.77 16.44 22.92
N THR A 156 5.42 16.71 21.79
CA THR A 156 6.42 17.78 21.70
C THR A 156 5.78 19.16 21.63
N PHE A 157 4.60 19.27 20.99
CA PHE A 157 3.95 20.54 20.69
C PHE A 157 2.68 20.86 21.46
N ASN A 158 2.10 19.88 22.16
CA ASN A 158 0.73 19.98 22.69
C ASN A 158 -0.28 20.25 21.59
N ALA A 159 0.01 19.72 20.40
CA ALA A 159 -0.75 20.00 19.19
C ALA A 159 -1.26 18.68 18.60
N PRO A 160 -2.24 18.02 19.27
CA PRO A 160 -2.77 16.74 18.83
C PRO A 160 -3.48 16.83 17.48
N LEU A 161 -4.26 17.88 17.20
CA LEU A 161 -4.96 18.02 15.93
C LEU A 161 -3.96 18.23 14.78
N ALA A 162 -2.98 19.10 14.99
CA ALA A 162 -1.90 19.34 14.03
C ALA A 162 -1.10 18.07 13.75
N ALA A 163 -0.84 17.24 14.77
CA ALA A 163 -0.12 15.98 14.59
C ALA A 163 -0.92 14.95 13.77
N ILE A 164 -2.24 14.90 13.95
CA ILE A 164 -3.12 14.05 13.13
C ILE A 164 -3.11 14.53 11.68
N VAL A 165 -3.28 15.84 11.46
CA VAL A 165 -3.29 16.41 10.11
C VAL A 165 -1.94 16.25 9.42
N LEU A 166 -0.82 16.46 10.14
CA LEU A 166 0.53 16.20 9.60
C LEU A 166 0.68 14.74 9.16
N ALA A 167 0.22 13.79 9.98
CA ALA A 167 0.32 12.38 9.64
C ALA A 167 -0.46 12.04 8.37
N ILE A 168 -1.63 12.64 8.17
CA ILE A 168 -2.45 12.45 6.97
C ILE A 168 -1.81 13.14 5.75
N GLU A 169 -1.42 14.41 5.91
CA GLU A 169 -0.95 15.30 4.85
C GLU A 169 0.46 14.97 4.36
N LEU A 170 1.37 14.48 5.23
CA LEU A 170 2.77 14.24 4.87
C LEU A 170 3.28 12.78 5.00
N LEU A 171 2.60 11.90 5.73
CA LEU A 171 3.12 10.53 5.98
C LEU A 171 2.24 9.44 5.35
N LEU A 172 0.93 9.55 5.49
CA LEU A 172 0.00 8.48 5.12
C LEU A 172 -0.55 8.64 3.71
N PHE A 173 -0.89 9.86 3.28
CA PHE A 173 -1.54 10.10 1.98
C PHE A 173 -2.78 9.22 1.76
N GLU A 174 -3.52 8.90 2.82
CA GLU A 174 -4.69 8.01 2.78
C GLU A 174 -5.69 8.40 3.87
N ARG A 175 -6.99 8.47 3.52
CA ARG A 175 -8.09 8.88 4.41
C ARG A 175 -9.02 7.74 4.81
N SER A 176 -8.47 6.61 5.22
CA SER A 176 -9.26 5.49 5.77
C SER A 176 -9.44 5.62 7.29
N MET A 177 -10.61 5.24 7.81
CA MET A 177 -10.83 5.14 9.26
C MET A 177 -9.83 4.18 9.93
N ARG A 178 -9.33 3.18 9.18
CA ARG A 178 -8.27 2.26 9.62
C ARG A 178 -6.96 2.97 9.94
N THR A 179 -6.67 4.10 9.30
CA THR A 179 -5.44 4.89 9.52
C THR A 179 -5.67 6.01 10.53
N ILE A 180 -6.81 6.71 10.47
CA ILE A 180 -7.08 7.89 11.30
C ILE A 180 -7.28 7.53 12.78
N ILE A 181 -8.05 6.48 13.08
CA ILE A 181 -8.37 6.09 14.46
C ILE A 181 -7.11 5.81 15.31
N PRO A 182 -6.16 4.95 14.90
CA PRO A 182 -4.97 4.69 15.70
C PRO A 182 -4.08 5.94 15.85
N VAL A 183 -3.95 6.76 14.80
CA VAL A 183 -3.18 8.01 14.82
C VAL A 183 -3.77 9.00 15.83
N ALA A 184 -5.09 9.23 15.76
CA ALA A 184 -5.79 10.13 16.68
C ALA A 184 -5.71 9.65 18.13
N THR A 185 -5.87 8.34 18.35
CA THR A 185 -5.73 7.73 19.68
C THR A 185 -4.32 7.96 20.25
N ALA A 186 -3.29 7.74 19.45
CA ALA A 186 -1.91 7.92 19.89
C ALA A 186 -1.57 9.39 20.17
N ALA A 187 -2.03 10.31 19.31
CA ALA A 187 -1.87 11.75 19.52
C ALA A 187 -2.57 12.20 20.81
N ALA A 188 -3.81 11.80 21.05
CA ALA A 188 -4.55 12.15 22.27
C ALA A 188 -3.85 11.64 23.55
N VAL A 189 -3.40 10.38 23.55
CA VAL A 189 -2.66 9.80 24.68
C VAL A 189 -1.33 10.51 24.90
N ALA A 190 -0.59 10.81 23.83
CA ALA A 190 0.69 11.51 23.91
C ALA A 190 0.53 12.95 24.43
N ALA A 191 -0.50 13.66 23.99
CA ALA A 191 -0.86 14.98 24.53
C ALA A 191 -1.20 14.92 26.02
N ALA A 192 -1.99 13.92 26.45
CA ALA A 192 -2.31 13.74 27.87
C ALA A 192 -1.03 13.52 28.71
N ILE A 193 -0.11 12.67 28.25
CA ILE A 193 1.19 12.46 28.91
C ILE A 193 2.00 13.75 28.99
N ARG A 194 2.05 14.54 27.90
CA ARG A 194 2.72 15.85 27.93
C ARG A 194 2.08 16.76 28.97
N VAL A 195 0.76 16.91 28.97
CA VAL A 195 0.06 17.79 29.92
C VAL A 195 0.32 17.38 31.36
N MET A 196 0.32 16.08 31.66
CA MET A 196 0.60 15.57 33.00
C MET A 196 2.04 15.83 33.46
N LEU A 197 3.02 15.76 32.55
CA LEU A 197 4.45 15.84 32.90
C LEU A 197 5.08 17.22 32.71
N MET A 198 4.51 18.07 31.85
CA MET A 198 5.06 19.38 31.45
C MET A 198 4.05 20.52 31.54
N GLY A 199 2.78 20.23 31.86
CA GLY A 199 1.72 21.22 31.96
C GLY A 199 0.97 21.48 30.64
N ALA A 200 -0.19 22.14 30.77
CA ALA A 200 -1.13 22.38 29.67
C ALA A 200 -0.85 23.65 28.85
N VAL A 201 0.17 24.42 29.20
CA VAL A 201 0.43 25.73 28.59
C VAL A 201 0.89 25.56 27.12
N PRO A 202 0.33 26.34 26.18
CA PRO A 202 0.80 26.38 24.80
C PRO A 202 2.29 26.73 24.72
N LEU A 203 3.00 26.12 23.77
CA LEU A 203 4.45 26.29 23.66
C LEU A 203 4.85 27.73 23.30
N PHE A 204 4.03 28.40 22.46
CA PHE A 204 4.20 29.78 22.03
C PHE A 204 3.03 30.65 22.49
N ALA A 205 2.70 30.56 23.79
CA ALA A 205 1.54 31.26 24.36
C ALA A 205 1.51 32.75 24.00
N VAL A 206 0.45 33.14 23.29
CA VAL A 206 0.15 34.55 22.98
C VAL A 206 -0.65 35.10 24.17
N GLN A 207 -0.12 36.13 24.83
CA GLN A 207 -0.67 36.64 26.08
C GLN A 207 -1.86 37.58 25.90
N ARG A 208 -2.02 38.15 24.71
CA ARG A 208 -3.11 39.08 24.37
C ARG A 208 -3.95 38.48 23.27
N HIS A 209 -5.26 38.47 23.48
CA HIS A 209 -6.17 38.02 22.45
C HIS A 209 -5.98 38.82 21.16
N LEU A 210 -5.71 38.13 20.05
CA LEU A 210 -5.53 38.76 18.75
C LEU A 210 -6.90 38.90 18.08
N SER A 211 -7.44 40.12 18.11
CA SER A 211 -8.65 40.46 17.35
C SER A 211 -8.26 41.21 16.08
N VAL A 212 -8.67 40.65 14.94
CA VAL A 212 -8.42 41.21 13.61
C VAL A 212 -9.74 41.67 13.01
N SER A 213 -9.84 42.97 12.69
CA SER A 213 -10.99 43.51 11.97
C SER A 213 -11.10 42.86 10.57
N PRO A 214 -12.31 42.52 10.08
CA PRO A 214 -12.50 42.03 8.72
C PRO A 214 -11.89 42.94 7.65
N LEU A 215 -11.83 44.26 7.89
CA LEU A 215 -11.20 45.23 6.98
C LEU A 215 -9.68 45.01 6.82
N HIS A 216 -9.03 44.37 7.80
CA HIS A 216 -7.59 44.11 7.76
C HIS A 216 -7.25 42.80 7.04
N LEU A 217 -8.25 41.96 6.72
CA LEU A 217 -8.04 40.66 6.06
C LEU A 217 -7.23 40.74 4.75
N PRO A 218 -7.46 41.74 3.86
CA PRO A 218 -6.66 41.88 2.64
C PRO A 218 -5.16 42.08 2.88
N LEU A 219 -4.75 42.63 4.04
CA LEU A 219 -3.34 42.83 4.35
C LEU A 219 -2.60 41.50 4.53
N PHE A 220 -3.29 40.42 4.90
CA PHE A 220 -2.69 39.10 5.04
C PHE A 220 -2.41 38.42 3.70
N ILE A 221 -3.00 38.89 2.59
CA ILE A 221 -2.58 38.49 1.24
C ILE A 221 -1.16 38.97 0.98
N VAL A 222 -0.86 40.24 1.32
CA VAL A 222 0.49 40.80 1.15
C VAL A 222 1.50 40.05 2.02
N VAL A 223 1.15 39.80 3.29
CA VAL A 223 2.00 39.02 4.20
C VAL A 223 2.22 37.60 3.69
N GLY A 224 1.15 36.94 3.23
CA GLY A 224 1.21 35.61 2.64
C GLY A 224 2.12 35.57 1.42
N ALA A 225 2.02 36.55 0.52
CA ALA A 225 2.89 36.63 -0.65
C ALA A 225 4.37 36.78 -0.25
N LEU A 226 4.68 37.66 0.70
CA LEU A 226 6.04 37.81 1.24
C LEU A 226 6.53 36.52 1.93
N ALA A 227 5.65 35.84 2.66
CA ALA A 227 5.97 34.57 3.32
C ALA A 227 6.21 33.43 2.31
N GLY A 228 5.47 33.41 1.20
CA GLY A 228 5.71 32.48 0.09
C GLY A 228 7.07 32.72 -0.58
N LEU A 229 7.42 33.97 -0.87
CA LEU A 229 8.76 34.32 -1.36
C LEU A 229 9.85 33.94 -0.36
N LEU A 230 9.61 34.17 0.93
CA LEU A 230 10.52 33.78 2.00
C LEU A 230 10.70 32.26 2.04
N ALA A 231 9.64 31.47 1.88
CA ALA A 231 9.73 30.01 1.81
C ALA A 231 10.64 29.55 0.66
N VAL A 232 10.52 30.17 -0.53
CA VAL A 232 11.40 29.90 -1.67
C VAL A 232 12.86 30.26 -1.35
N VAL A 233 13.11 31.40 -0.71
CA VAL A 233 14.46 31.81 -0.29
C VAL A 233 15.04 30.79 0.70
N MET A 234 14.25 30.40 1.72
CA MET A 234 14.66 29.44 2.74
C MET A 234 15.06 28.10 2.15
N ASP A 235 14.27 27.59 1.21
CA ASP A 235 14.52 26.32 0.55
C ASP A 235 15.75 26.38 -0.38
N LYS A 236 15.77 27.31 -1.34
CA LYS A 236 16.89 27.47 -2.28
C LYS A 236 18.21 27.80 -1.56
N GLY A 237 18.15 28.62 -0.51
CA GLY A 237 19.33 28.96 0.28
C GLY A 237 19.88 27.76 1.05
N LEU A 238 19.00 26.88 1.55
CA LEU A 238 19.42 25.64 2.20
C LEU A 238 20.11 24.70 1.19
N PHE A 239 19.55 24.52 0.00
CA PHE A 239 20.16 23.71 -1.05
C PHE A 239 21.49 24.27 -1.52
N ALA A 240 21.59 25.60 -1.66
CA ALA A 240 22.84 26.28 -1.98
C ALA A 240 23.89 26.04 -0.89
N ALA A 241 23.52 26.10 0.39
CA ALA A 241 24.40 25.78 1.50
C ALA A 241 24.88 24.31 1.44
N GLU A 242 23.97 23.35 1.23
CA GLU A 242 24.33 21.93 1.06
C GLU A 242 25.27 21.69 -0.14
N ALA A 243 25.04 22.39 -1.26
CA ALA A 243 25.92 22.34 -2.42
C ALA A 243 27.30 22.93 -2.11
N GLY A 244 27.35 24.04 -1.39
CA GLY A 244 28.59 24.67 -0.94
C GLY A 244 29.42 23.74 -0.05
N PHE A 245 28.81 23.09 0.94
CA PHE A 245 29.52 22.11 1.78
C PHE A 245 30.01 20.89 0.98
N ARG A 246 29.23 20.41 0.01
CA ARG A 246 29.65 19.31 -0.89
C ARG A 246 30.83 19.68 -1.79
N ALA A 247 30.98 20.95 -2.13
CA ALA A 247 32.07 21.45 -2.96
C ALA A 247 33.39 21.67 -2.18
N LEU A 248 33.35 21.69 -0.84
CA LEU A 248 34.56 21.87 -0.04
C LEU A 248 35.51 20.67 -0.18
N PRO A 249 36.83 20.89 -0.39
CA PRO A 249 37.82 19.82 -0.53
C PRO A 249 38.21 19.21 0.84
N VAL A 250 37.25 19.00 1.74
CA VAL A 250 37.46 18.42 3.07
C VAL A 250 36.54 17.23 3.29
N ARG A 251 37.01 16.26 4.08
CA ARG A 251 36.23 15.05 4.39
C ARG A 251 34.92 15.44 5.11
N GLN A 252 33.85 14.71 4.79
CA GLN A 252 32.50 14.93 5.33
C GLN A 252 32.40 14.95 6.86
N PHE A 253 33.37 14.36 7.56
CA PHE A 253 33.50 14.45 9.02
C PHE A 253 33.62 15.90 9.53
N TRP A 254 34.24 16.78 8.74
CA TRP A 254 34.51 18.17 9.13
C TRP A 254 33.36 19.13 8.85
N TRP A 255 32.37 18.74 8.03
CA TRP A 255 31.31 19.66 7.65
C TRP A 255 30.52 20.16 8.87
N PRO A 256 30.02 19.31 9.79
CA PRO A 256 29.31 19.78 10.99
C PRO A 256 30.14 20.71 11.87
N ILE A 257 31.46 20.49 11.93
CA ILE A 257 32.40 21.31 12.72
C ILE A 257 32.52 22.72 12.13
N ILE A 258 32.66 22.81 10.81
CA ILE A 258 32.70 24.10 10.09
C ILE A 258 31.36 24.83 10.24
N GLY A 259 30.25 24.12 10.08
CA GLY A 259 28.91 24.66 10.33
C GLY A 259 28.76 25.22 11.75
N ALA A 260 29.32 24.52 12.75
CA ALA A 260 29.30 24.91 14.15
C ALA A 260 30.18 26.08 14.52
N ALA A 261 31.32 26.23 13.85
CA ALA A 261 32.07 27.47 13.93
C ALA A 261 31.25 28.64 13.37
N ALA A 262 30.61 28.47 12.20
CA ALA A 262 29.82 29.53 11.58
C ALA A 262 28.63 29.97 12.43
N TYR A 263 27.76 29.05 12.87
CA TYR A 263 26.63 29.42 13.73
C TYR A 263 27.06 29.83 15.14
N GLY A 264 28.19 29.31 15.65
CA GLY A 264 28.77 29.73 16.92
C GLY A 264 29.22 31.19 16.89
N ILE A 265 29.88 31.61 15.80
CA ILE A 265 30.27 33.01 15.58
C ILE A 265 29.03 33.90 15.53
N ILE A 266 27.99 33.50 14.78
CA ILE A 266 26.72 34.25 14.74
C ILE A 266 26.10 34.33 16.14
N GLY A 267 26.13 33.23 16.91
CA GLY A 267 25.64 33.17 18.28
C GLY A 267 26.39 34.05 19.28
N LEU A 268 27.67 34.39 19.03
CA LEU A 268 28.40 35.37 19.84
C LEU A 268 27.77 36.78 19.74
N PHE A 269 27.28 37.15 18.55
CA PHE A 269 26.68 38.46 18.31
C PHE A 269 25.16 38.46 18.54
N VAL A 270 24.49 37.37 18.15
CA VAL A 270 23.03 37.22 18.24
C VAL A 270 22.69 35.92 18.97
N PRO A 271 22.84 35.88 20.31
CA PRO A 271 22.68 34.65 21.10
C PRO A 271 21.28 34.04 21.02
N ARG A 272 20.28 34.86 20.69
CA ARG A 272 18.88 34.45 20.48
C ARG A 272 18.68 33.54 19.26
N THR A 273 19.71 33.36 18.42
CA THR A 273 19.70 32.41 17.31
C THR A 273 20.04 30.97 17.70
N LEU A 274 20.71 30.78 18.85
CA LEU A 274 21.19 29.48 19.32
C LEU A 274 20.03 28.59 19.77
N SER A 275 20.27 27.28 19.75
CA SER A 275 19.31 26.27 20.22
C SER A 275 17.94 26.38 19.52
N MET A 276 16.88 25.95 20.20
CA MET A 276 15.51 25.84 19.71
C MET A 276 14.90 27.18 19.30
N GLY A 277 15.27 28.28 19.96
CA GLY A 277 14.71 29.61 19.70
C GLY A 277 13.24 29.79 20.14
N TYR A 278 12.66 28.85 20.88
CA TYR A 278 11.25 28.92 21.32
C TYR A 278 10.91 30.20 22.08
N SER A 279 11.77 30.64 23.01
CA SER A 279 11.54 31.93 23.70
C SER A 279 11.58 33.13 22.75
N ALA A 280 12.37 33.07 21.68
CA ALA A 280 12.44 34.13 20.67
C ALA A 280 11.20 34.15 19.75
N ILE A 281 10.61 32.99 19.47
CA ILE A 281 9.30 32.90 18.79
C ILE A 281 8.23 33.54 19.67
N THR A 282 8.12 33.10 20.93
CA THR A 282 7.13 33.64 21.88
C THR A 282 7.30 35.14 22.08
N ASP A 283 8.53 35.66 22.17
CA ASP A 283 8.78 37.09 22.32
C ASP A 283 8.44 37.91 21.08
N THR A 284 8.66 37.34 19.89
CA THR A 284 8.24 37.95 18.64
C THR A 284 6.71 38.05 18.56
N LEU A 285 6.00 36.97 18.91
CA LEU A 285 4.54 36.92 18.91
C LEU A 285 3.91 37.83 19.98
N ASN A 286 4.62 38.13 21.07
CA ASN A 286 4.15 39.04 22.11
C ASN A 286 4.68 40.48 21.96
N GLY A 287 5.43 40.79 20.89
CA GLY A 287 5.87 42.15 20.59
C GLY A 287 6.96 42.69 21.53
N HIS A 288 7.77 41.80 22.15
CA HIS A 288 8.83 42.20 23.09
C HIS A 288 10.12 42.70 22.43
N PHE A 289 10.22 42.66 21.10
CA PHE A 289 11.40 43.08 20.37
C PHE A 289 11.18 44.40 19.63
N ALA A 290 12.21 45.26 19.65
CA ALA A 290 12.28 46.40 18.74
C ALA A 290 12.54 45.94 17.29
N ILE A 291 12.10 46.74 16.31
CA ILE A 291 12.20 46.40 14.88
C ILE A 291 13.64 46.08 14.41
N GLY A 292 14.65 46.81 14.91
CA GLY A 292 16.06 46.56 14.58
C GLY A 292 16.57 45.21 15.09
N MET A 293 16.11 44.78 16.27
CA MET A 293 16.42 43.46 16.81
C MET A 293 15.71 42.36 16.02
N LEU A 294 14.46 42.59 15.60
CA LEU A 294 13.71 41.64 14.75
C LEU A 294 14.40 41.44 13.40
N GLY A 295 14.82 42.50 12.72
CA GLY A 295 15.55 42.42 11.46
C GLY A 295 16.90 41.69 11.61
N THR A 296 17.64 42.00 12.68
CA THR A 296 18.91 41.31 12.99
C THR A 296 18.67 39.82 13.26
N LEU A 297 17.66 39.48 14.07
CA LEU A 297 17.33 38.11 14.41
C LEU A 297 16.81 37.31 13.20
N PHE A 298 16.02 37.93 12.34
CA PHE A 298 15.55 37.36 11.07
C PHE A 298 16.73 36.91 10.20
N ILE A 299 17.64 37.83 9.89
CA ILE A 299 18.81 37.56 9.03
C ILE A 299 19.74 36.56 9.71
N ALA A 300 20.08 36.79 10.98
CA ALA A 300 21.03 35.97 11.71
C ALA A 300 20.52 34.53 11.88
N LYS A 301 19.23 34.32 12.21
CA LYS A 301 18.66 32.98 12.35
C LYS A 301 18.63 32.25 11.01
N LEU A 302 18.24 32.93 9.92
CA LEU A 302 18.20 32.33 8.58
C LEU A 302 19.59 31.82 8.14
N ILE A 303 20.60 32.69 8.23
CA ILE A 303 21.98 32.35 7.86
C ILE A 303 22.54 31.26 8.79
N SER A 304 22.35 31.43 10.10
CA SER A 304 22.80 30.46 11.10
C SER A 304 22.21 29.07 10.85
N TRP A 305 20.92 29.00 10.51
CA TRP A 305 20.24 27.75 10.21
C TRP A 305 20.72 27.11 8.91
N TRP A 306 20.94 27.88 7.83
CA TRP A 306 21.51 27.36 6.58
C TRP A 306 22.89 26.76 6.76
N PHE A 307 23.81 27.44 7.45
CA PHE A 307 25.15 26.87 7.72
C PHE A 307 25.07 25.63 8.58
N ALA A 308 24.21 25.66 9.61
CA ALA A 308 24.06 24.53 10.50
C ALA A 308 23.49 23.32 9.76
N LEU A 309 22.36 23.44 9.07
CA LEU A 309 21.72 22.32 8.40
C LEU A 309 22.44 21.89 7.12
N GLY A 310 22.94 22.85 6.34
CA GLY A 310 23.73 22.62 5.12
C GLY A 310 25.01 21.80 5.38
N SER A 311 25.55 21.89 6.60
CA SER A 311 26.68 21.08 7.05
C SER A 311 26.38 19.59 7.27
N GLN A 312 25.12 19.17 7.06
CA GLN A 312 24.61 17.81 7.24
C GLN A 312 24.70 17.26 8.68
N THR A 313 24.62 18.16 9.67
CA THR A 313 24.44 17.78 11.08
C THR A 313 23.01 17.28 11.35
N SER A 314 22.67 17.05 12.62
CA SER A 314 21.36 16.55 13.07
C SER A 314 20.52 17.65 13.70
N GLY A 315 19.27 17.81 13.26
CA GLY A 315 18.33 18.77 13.83
C GLY A 315 17.05 18.94 13.01
N GLY A 316 16.00 19.48 13.62
CA GLY A 316 14.74 19.81 12.98
C GLY A 316 14.73 21.22 12.37
N THR A 317 13.86 21.42 11.38
CA THR A 317 13.79 22.64 10.57
C THR A 317 12.67 23.60 10.96
N LEU A 318 11.70 23.12 11.73
CA LEU A 318 10.44 23.82 11.91
C LEU A 318 10.55 25.02 12.85
N ALA A 319 11.21 24.90 14.00
CA ALA A 319 11.41 26.06 14.89
C ALA A 319 12.18 27.22 14.20
N PRO A 320 13.26 26.95 13.43
CA PRO A 320 13.89 27.98 12.60
C PRO A 320 12.94 28.61 11.57
N MET A 321 12.14 27.81 10.86
CA MET A 321 11.16 28.32 9.90
C MET A 321 10.15 29.25 10.57
N PHE A 322 9.63 28.84 11.72
CA PHE A 322 8.71 29.66 12.50
C PHE A 322 9.34 30.96 12.98
N LEU A 323 10.56 30.93 13.51
CA LEU A 323 11.21 32.15 13.99
C LEU A 323 11.49 33.13 12.84
N VAL A 324 11.98 32.63 11.70
CA VAL A 324 12.26 33.46 10.52
C VAL A 324 10.95 34.04 9.94
N GLY A 325 9.90 33.23 9.82
CA GLY A 325 8.58 33.71 9.39
C GLY A 325 7.97 34.73 10.36
N ALA A 326 7.99 34.45 11.66
CA ALA A 326 7.45 35.33 12.70
C ALA A 326 8.17 36.68 12.73
N THR A 327 9.51 36.68 12.66
CA THR A 327 10.30 37.92 12.68
C THR A 327 10.09 38.76 11.43
N MET A 328 9.98 38.15 10.25
CA MET A 328 9.59 38.85 9.02
C MET A 328 8.19 39.47 9.15
N GLY A 329 7.20 38.68 9.58
CA GLY A 329 5.83 39.15 9.75
C GLY A 329 5.71 40.27 10.79
N ALA A 330 6.44 40.19 11.90
CA ALA A 330 6.51 41.24 12.90
C ALA A 330 7.10 42.53 12.32
N CYS A 331 8.19 42.46 11.55
CA CYS A 331 8.76 43.61 10.86
C CYS A 331 7.76 44.27 9.89
N VAL A 332 7.05 43.46 9.08
CA VAL A 332 6.02 43.95 8.15
C VAL A 332 4.87 44.60 8.94
N GLY A 333 4.38 43.95 9.99
CA GLY A 333 3.31 44.48 10.83
C GLY A 333 3.68 45.80 11.51
N MET A 334 4.89 45.90 12.07
CA MET A 334 5.40 47.14 12.67
C MET A 334 5.56 48.25 11.62
N GLY A 335 6.08 47.92 10.43
CA GLY A 335 6.20 48.87 9.32
C GLY A 335 4.85 49.39 8.86
N LEU A 336 3.86 48.51 8.66
CA LEU A 336 2.50 48.91 8.28
C LEU A 336 1.83 49.76 9.37
N THR A 337 2.06 49.44 10.65
CA THR A 337 1.56 50.24 11.77
C THR A 337 2.18 51.64 11.77
N ALA A 338 3.46 51.77 11.41
CA ALA A 338 4.14 53.06 11.31
C ALA A 338 3.66 53.89 10.12
N VAL A 339 3.37 53.25 8.98
CA VAL A 339 2.87 53.93 7.77
C VAL A 339 1.38 54.30 7.89
N PHE A 340 0.59 53.46 8.57
CA PHE A 340 -0.85 53.65 8.74
C PHE A 340 -1.29 53.58 10.22
N PRO A 341 -0.95 54.58 11.04
CA PRO A 341 -1.23 54.57 12.48
C PRO A 341 -2.73 54.50 12.81
N SER A 342 -3.58 55.05 11.93
CA SER A 342 -5.04 55.10 12.09
C SER A 342 -5.73 53.74 11.97
N MET A 343 -5.06 52.72 11.43
CA MET A 343 -5.64 51.38 11.27
C MET A 343 -5.51 50.52 12.53
N HIS A 344 -4.81 50.99 13.57
CA HIS A 344 -4.64 50.26 14.85
C HIS A 344 -4.25 48.78 14.66
N LEU A 345 -3.31 48.53 13.74
CA LEU A 345 -2.84 47.19 13.40
C LEU A 345 -2.13 46.55 14.60
N VAL A 346 -2.23 45.23 14.70
CA VAL A 346 -1.60 44.44 15.77
C VAL A 346 -0.43 43.64 15.16
N PRO A 347 0.83 44.07 15.29
CA PRO A 347 1.97 43.41 14.63
C PRO A 347 2.12 41.91 14.95
N ALA A 348 1.71 41.49 16.15
CA ALA A 348 1.67 40.09 16.56
C ALA A 348 0.81 39.21 15.64
N ALA A 349 -0.30 39.74 15.10
CA ALA A 349 -1.15 39.02 14.15
C ALA A 349 -0.42 38.76 12.82
N PHE A 350 0.36 39.74 12.35
CA PHE A 350 1.18 39.62 11.14
C PHE A 350 2.32 38.61 11.35
N ALA A 351 2.95 38.63 12.53
CA ALA A 351 3.97 37.66 12.92
C ALA A 351 3.41 36.22 12.91
N LEU A 352 2.25 36.00 13.52
CA LEU A 352 1.60 34.68 13.57
C LEU A 352 1.24 34.16 12.17
N VAL A 353 0.66 35.02 11.33
CA VAL A 353 0.28 34.61 9.97
C VAL A 353 1.51 34.32 9.12
N ALA A 354 2.56 35.14 9.18
CA ALA A 354 3.81 34.89 8.46
C ALA A 354 4.55 33.64 8.95
N MET A 355 4.51 33.35 10.26
CA MET A 355 5.03 32.13 10.86
C MET A 355 4.40 30.88 10.24
N GLY A 356 3.07 30.84 10.17
CA GLY A 356 2.32 29.73 9.57
C GLY A 356 2.46 29.67 8.06
N ALA A 357 2.38 30.81 7.37
CA ALA A 357 2.45 30.89 5.91
C ALA A 357 3.81 30.46 5.36
N ALA A 358 4.91 30.91 5.97
CA ALA A 358 6.25 30.51 5.55
C ALA A 358 6.49 29.00 5.76
N PHE A 359 6.02 28.45 6.90
CA PHE A 359 6.11 27.02 7.16
C PHE A 359 5.22 26.20 6.23
N GLY A 360 3.95 26.57 6.05
CA GLY A 360 3.00 25.86 5.19
C GLY A 360 3.53 25.71 3.76
N ALA A 361 4.02 26.82 3.20
CA ALA A 361 4.61 26.85 1.85
C ALA A 361 5.93 26.07 1.75
N ALA A 362 6.83 26.20 2.74
CA ALA A 362 8.11 25.50 2.72
C ALA A 362 7.98 23.99 2.98
N ALA A 363 7.06 23.59 3.84
CA ALA A 363 6.83 22.19 4.21
C ALA A 363 5.82 21.49 3.29
N LYS A 364 5.14 22.22 2.40
CA LYS A 364 4.04 21.70 1.56
C LYS A 364 2.93 21.06 2.39
N ALA A 365 2.59 21.72 3.50
CA ALA A 365 1.61 21.23 4.47
C ALA A 365 0.69 22.37 4.97
N PRO A 366 -0.14 22.95 4.07
CA PRO A 366 -0.96 24.11 4.39
C PRO A 366 -1.97 23.85 5.51
N PHE A 367 -2.64 22.69 5.53
CA PHE A 367 -3.65 22.40 6.56
C PHE A 367 -3.00 22.20 7.93
N THR A 368 -1.88 21.47 7.95
CA THR A 368 -1.08 21.32 9.15
C THR A 368 -0.62 22.68 9.66
N ALA A 369 -0.11 23.56 8.80
CA ALA A 369 0.40 24.86 9.23
C ALA A 369 -0.67 25.72 9.94
N ILE A 370 -1.90 25.75 9.41
CA ILE A 370 -3.02 26.50 9.99
C ILE A 370 -3.37 25.96 11.38
N ILE A 371 -3.61 24.65 11.48
CA ILE A 371 -4.01 24.02 12.75
C ILE A 371 -2.87 24.08 13.76
N PHE A 372 -1.64 23.85 13.30
CA PHE A 372 -0.48 23.86 14.18
C PHE A 372 -0.23 25.24 14.78
N CYS A 373 -0.26 26.30 13.99
CA CYS A 373 -0.05 27.65 14.51
C CYS A 373 -1.11 28.05 15.54
N THR A 374 -2.35 27.59 15.38
CA THR A 374 -3.43 27.88 16.33
C THR A 374 -3.31 27.06 17.62
N GLU A 375 -3.03 25.76 17.55
CA GLU A 375 -2.83 24.92 18.74
C GLU A 375 -1.59 25.33 19.55
N VAL A 376 -0.47 25.60 18.88
CA VAL A 376 0.80 25.87 19.57
C VAL A 376 0.84 27.25 20.24
N THR A 377 0.01 28.19 19.75
CA THR A 377 -0.13 29.54 20.33
C THR A 377 -1.33 29.68 21.25
N GLY A 378 -2.34 28.83 21.09
CA GLY A 378 -3.62 28.90 21.79
C GLY A 378 -4.60 29.93 21.19
N GLU A 379 -4.28 30.55 20.05
CA GLU A 379 -5.11 31.62 19.47
C GLU A 379 -5.90 31.14 18.24
N TYR A 380 -7.11 30.64 18.49
CA TYR A 380 -7.99 30.11 17.44
C TYR A 380 -8.76 31.19 16.66
N SER A 381 -8.81 32.45 17.13
CA SER A 381 -9.41 33.54 16.34
C SER A 381 -8.68 33.79 15.02
N MET A 382 -7.42 33.36 14.94
CA MET A 382 -6.52 33.63 13.84
C MET A 382 -6.60 32.60 12.70
N ILE A 383 -7.51 31.62 12.76
CA ILE A 383 -7.71 30.61 11.71
C ILE A 383 -7.95 31.28 10.34
N VAL A 384 -8.85 32.26 10.26
CA VAL A 384 -9.20 32.90 8.97
C VAL A 384 -8.01 33.68 8.38
N PRO A 385 -7.33 34.59 9.12
CA PRO A 385 -6.09 35.20 8.65
C PRO A 385 -5.00 34.20 8.25
N LEU A 386 -4.86 33.09 8.99
CA LEU A 386 -3.91 32.03 8.68
C LEU A 386 -4.25 31.34 7.37
N ILE A 387 -5.51 31.00 7.11
CA ILE A 387 -5.95 30.43 5.83
C ILE A 387 -5.56 31.36 4.68
N ILE A 388 -5.88 32.65 4.78
CA ILE A 388 -5.56 33.64 3.72
C ILE A 388 -4.05 33.69 3.49
N GLY A 389 -3.25 33.84 4.55
CA GLY A 389 -1.80 33.95 4.44
C GLY A 389 -1.14 32.69 3.90
N VAL A 390 -1.53 31.52 4.41
CA VAL A 390 -0.97 30.21 4.01
C VAL A 390 -1.34 29.89 2.56
N VAL A 391 -2.61 30.04 2.17
CA VAL A 391 -3.03 29.78 0.78
C VAL A 391 -2.32 30.74 -0.18
N THR A 392 -2.21 32.02 0.17
CA THR A 392 -1.49 32.98 -0.67
C THR A 392 -0.01 32.64 -0.77
N ALA A 393 0.64 32.24 0.33
CA ALA A 393 2.03 31.80 0.31
C ALA A 393 2.23 30.57 -0.58
N GLU A 394 1.31 29.60 -0.53
CA GLU A 394 1.34 28.41 -1.36
C GLU A 394 1.21 28.75 -2.85
N LEU A 395 0.27 29.63 -3.21
CA LEU A 395 0.07 30.11 -4.59
C LEU A 395 1.29 30.84 -5.13
N VAL A 396 1.94 31.67 -4.29
CA VAL A 396 3.13 32.43 -4.70
C VAL A 396 4.37 31.55 -4.79
N ALA A 397 4.55 30.62 -3.86
CA ALA A 397 5.72 29.76 -3.81
C ALA A 397 5.63 28.57 -4.78
N GLY A 398 4.41 28.08 -5.05
CA GLY A 398 4.12 26.93 -5.91
C GLY A 398 4.92 26.89 -7.21
N PRO A 399 4.89 27.93 -8.06
CA PRO A 399 5.61 27.96 -9.34
C PRO A 399 7.14 27.86 -9.21
N PHE A 400 7.71 28.21 -8.05
CA PHE A 400 9.17 28.17 -7.82
C PHE A 400 9.65 26.83 -7.28
N PHE A 401 8.73 25.99 -6.80
CA PHE A 401 9.00 24.65 -6.35
C PHE A 401 8.69 23.68 -7.50
N GLU A 402 9.72 23.20 -8.19
CA GLU A 402 9.56 22.15 -9.22
C GLU A 402 9.18 20.80 -8.57
N ASP A 403 7.98 20.57 -8.04
CA ASP A 403 7.59 19.32 -7.35
C ASP A 403 8.51 18.87 -6.18
N ARG A 404 9.39 19.74 -5.64
CA ARG A 404 10.68 19.28 -5.05
C ARG A 404 11.11 19.70 -3.65
N ALA A 405 10.55 20.68 -2.94
CA ALA A 405 11.22 21.22 -1.72
C ALA A 405 11.70 20.18 -0.67
N MET A 406 10.79 19.40 -0.05
CA MET A 406 11.17 18.37 0.95
C MET A 406 11.46 16.97 0.38
N THR A 407 11.17 16.75 -0.91
CA THR A 407 11.24 15.44 -1.57
C THR A 407 12.30 15.37 -2.67
N GLU A 408 13.05 16.45 -2.94
CA GLU A 408 14.08 16.49 -3.98
C GLU A 408 15.18 15.44 -3.76
N LYS A 409 15.53 15.17 -2.50
CA LYS A 409 16.47 14.09 -2.16
C LYS A 409 15.95 12.71 -2.59
N LEU A 410 14.64 12.51 -2.56
CA LEU A 410 13.96 11.29 -3.06
C LEU A 410 13.92 11.31 -4.59
N PHE A 411 13.65 12.47 -5.18
CA PHE A 411 13.63 12.67 -6.64
C PHE A 411 14.98 12.41 -7.30
N HIS A 412 16.07 12.93 -6.74
CA HIS A 412 17.44 12.63 -7.20
C HIS A 412 17.80 11.14 -7.07
N ARG A 413 17.08 10.39 -6.25
CA ARG A 413 17.17 8.93 -6.13
C ARG A 413 16.16 8.19 -7.03
N GLY A 414 15.48 8.91 -7.93
CA GLY A 414 14.54 8.36 -8.89
C GLY A 414 13.12 8.14 -8.37
N MET A 415 12.73 8.79 -7.27
CA MET A 415 11.42 8.64 -6.64
C MET A 415 10.66 9.97 -6.63
N ARG A 416 9.49 10.02 -7.27
CA ARG A 416 8.54 11.12 -7.10
C ARG A 416 7.62 10.81 -5.93
N VAL A 417 7.31 11.84 -5.15
CA VAL A 417 6.26 11.78 -4.14
C VAL A 417 5.23 12.77 -4.59
N ASP A 418 4.19 12.27 -5.26
CA ASP A 418 3.07 13.11 -5.65
C ASP A 418 2.18 13.30 -4.42
N PHE A 419 2.01 14.56 -4.04
CA PHE A 419 1.19 15.00 -2.90
C PHE A 419 -0.29 15.14 -3.28
N ASP A 420 -0.65 14.88 -4.54
CA ASP A 420 -2.04 14.76 -4.91
C ASP A 420 -2.68 13.68 -4.05
N MET A 421 -3.79 14.03 -3.40
CA MET A 421 -4.50 13.14 -2.46
C MET A 421 -5.26 12.00 -3.15
N TRP A 422 -5.07 11.88 -4.45
CA TRP A 422 -5.35 10.71 -5.26
C TRP A 422 -3.96 10.15 -5.52
N THR A 423 -3.71 8.85 -5.34
CA THR A 423 -3.42 8.04 -6.52
C THR A 423 -3.11 6.61 -6.14
N GLY A 424 -3.62 5.68 -6.95
CA GLY A 424 -3.13 4.30 -7.02
C GLY A 424 -1.72 4.23 -7.61
N ILE A 425 -1.09 3.04 -7.55
CA ILE A 425 0.31 2.78 -7.89
C ILE A 425 0.74 3.25 -9.29
N LEU A 426 -0.21 3.42 -10.21
CA LEU A 426 0.01 3.82 -11.60
C LEU A 426 0.56 5.24 -11.77
N HIS A 427 0.28 6.14 -10.83
CA HIS A 427 0.79 7.50 -10.89
C HIS A 427 2.17 7.64 -10.22
N GLN A 428 2.57 6.65 -9.40
CA GLN A 428 3.87 6.65 -8.72
C GLN A 428 4.97 5.95 -9.53
N ARG A 429 4.60 5.05 -10.45
CA ARG A 429 5.55 4.28 -11.27
C ARG A 429 5.64 4.82 -12.68
N VAL A 430 6.85 4.78 -13.23
CA VAL A 430 7.13 5.16 -14.62
C VAL A 430 7.21 3.92 -15.52
N VAL A 431 6.93 4.10 -16.80
CA VAL A 431 6.98 3.06 -17.84
C VAL A 431 8.28 2.25 -17.78
N ARG A 432 9.44 2.90 -17.57
CA ARG A 432 10.74 2.21 -17.47
C ARG A 432 10.81 1.14 -16.37
N GLN A 433 10.02 1.28 -15.30
CA GLN A 433 10.04 0.36 -14.17
C GLN A 433 9.15 -0.87 -14.36
N ALA A 434 8.18 -0.80 -15.28
CA ALA A 434 7.25 -1.89 -15.58
C ALA A 434 7.47 -2.52 -16.97
N MET A 435 8.13 -1.81 -17.89
CA MET A 435 8.37 -2.30 -19.25
C MET A 435 9.23 -3.57 -19.27
N ARG A 436 9.00 -4.41 -20.28
CA ARG A 436 9.84 -5.57 -20.61
C ARG A 436 10.76 -5.24 -21.80
N PRO A 437 11.87 -5.97 -21.98
CA PRO A 437 12.61 -5.92 -23.24
C PRO A 437 11.66 -6.21 -24.41
N ALA A 438 11.77 -5.43 -25.49
CA ALA A 438 10.97 -5.64 -26.69
C ALA A 438 11.75 -6.42 -27.73
N THR A 439 11.07 -7.35 -28.38
CA THR A 439 11.54 -7.94 -29.62
C THR A 439 11.12 -7.03 -30.78
N CYS A 440 12.07 -6.69 -31.66
CA CYS A 440 11.85 -5.79 -32.79
C CYS A 440 12.09 -6.55 -34.09
N LEU A 441 11.37 -6.17 -35.15
CA LEU A 441 11.59 -6.70 -36.50
C LEU A 441 12.13 -5.62 -37.41
N ASP A 442 12.95 -6.00 -38.39
CA ASP A 442 13.36 -5.08 -39.45
C ASP A 442 12.22 -4.85 -40.45
N ALA A 443 12.09 -3.63 -40.98
CA ALA A 443 11.04 -3.27 -41.93
C ALA A 443 11.04 -4.12 -43.22
N HIS A 444 12.16 -4.73 -43.58
CA HIS A 444 12.28 -5.62 -44.74
C HIS A 444 11.86 -7.07 -44.44
N GLU A 445 11.60 -7.42 -43.17
CA GLU A 445 11.09 -8.74 -42.81
C GLU A 445 9.65 -8.94 -43.29
N THR A 446 9.29 -10.20 -43.55
CA THR A 446 7.99 -10.57 -44.11
C THR A 446 6.88 -10.56 -43.05
N VAL A 447 5.64 -10.31 -43.46
CA VAL A 447 4.44 -10.45 -42.60
C VAL A 447 4.36 -11.84 -41.96
N ALA A 448 4.68 -12.92 -42.69
CA ALA A 448 4.69 -14.28 -42.15
C ALA A 448 5.65 -14.45 -40.97
N ARG A 449 6.86 -13.89 -41.06
CA ARG A 449 7.84 -13.90 -39.97
C ARG A 449 7.33 -13.14 -38.75
N ALA A 450 6.65 -12.01 -38.97
CA ALA A 450 6.07 -11.23 -37.88
C ALA A 450 4.94 -11.97 -37.16
N MET A 451 4.03 -12.60 -37.89
CA MET A 451 2.97 -13.42 -37.30
C MET A 451 3.53 -14.62 -36.51
N GLN A 452 4.58 -15.28 -37.05
CA GLN A 452 5.26 -16.36 -36.32
C GLN A 452 5.88 -15.88 -35.01
N LEU A 453 6.54 -14.72 -35.02
CA LEU A 453 7.16 -14.15 -33.83
C LEU A 453 6.11 -13.74 -32.79
N MET A 454 5.04 -13.07 -33.22
CA MET A 454 3.93 -12.68 -32.35
C MET A 454 3.27 -13.90 -31.71
N ALA A 455 3.05 -14.97 -32.47
CA ALA A 455 2.49 -16.22 -31.95
C ALA A 455 3.44 -16.93 -30.97
N ALA A 456 4.75 -16.97 -31.27
CA ALA A 456 5.74 -17.62 -30.42
C ALA A 456 5.94 -16.88 -29.08
N GLU A 457 5.90 -15.55 -29.09
CA GLU A 457 6.07 -14.73 -27.89
C GLU A 457 4.74 -14.40 -27.18
N GLY A 458 3.60 -14.74 -27.79
CA GLY A 458 2.28 -14.38 -27.28
C GLY A 458 2.04 -12.87 -27.21
N THR A 459 2.67 -12.09 -28.08
CA THR A 459 2.54 -10.62 -28.10
C THR A 459 1.58 -10.17 -29.19
N PRO A 460 0.59 -9.30 -28.88
CA PRO A 460 -0.40 -8.83 -29.85
C PRO A 460 0.14 -7.75 -30.80
N GLY A 461 1.38 -7.29 -30.61
CA GLY A 461 2.04 -6.34 -31.49
C GLY A 461 3.56 -6.35 -31.35
N VAL A 462 4.24 -5.81 -32.36
CA VAL A 462 5.71 -5.78 -32.45
C VAL A 462 6.20 -4.43 -32.97
N ALA A 463 7.31 -3.96 -32.43
CA ALA A 463 7.97 -2.76 -32.92
C ALA A 463 8.72 -3.05 -34.22
N VAL A 464 8.54 -2.19 -35.22
CA VAL A 464 9.27 -2.25 -36.49
C VAL A 464 10.40 -1.22 -36.49
N THR A 465 11.57 -1.67 -36.89
CA THR A 465 12.81 -0.90 -36.90
C THR A 465 13.50 -0.94 -38.25
N GLU A 466 14.40 0.01 -38.49
CA GLU A 466 15.36 -0.04 -39.60
C GLU A 466 16.66 -0.76 -39.16
N ALA A 467 17.54 -1.12 -40.09
CA ALA A 467 18.78 -1.87 -39.88
C ALA A 467 19.75 -1.31 -38.80
N ALA A 468 19.51 -0.12 -38.27
CA ALA A 468 20.24 0.53 -37.17
C ALA A 468 19.47 0.59 -35.82
N GLY A 469 18.35 -0.13 -35.68
CA GLY A 469 17.52 -0.15 -34.48
C GLY A 469 16.70 1.13 -34.25
N LYS A 470 16.53 1.93 -35.30
CA LYS A 470 15.72 3.15 -35.29
C LYS A 470 14.24 2.76 -35.37
N TYR A 471 13.43 3.27 -34.46
CA TYR A 471 11.98 3.00 -34.43
C TYR A 471 11.29 3.64 -35.65
N LEU A 472 10.51 2.84 -36.37
CA LEU A 472 9.71 3.28 -37.52
C LEU A 472 8.20 3.26 -37.22
N GLY A 473 7.75 2.33 -36.38
CA GLY A 473 6.37 2.25 -35.91
C GLY A 473 6.05 0.90 -35.28
N VAL A 474 4.77 0.62 -35.09
CA VAL A 474 4.27 -0.63 -34.49
C VAL A 474 3.32 -1.32 -35.46
N VAL A 475 3.27 -2.65 -35.39
CA VAL A 475 2.34 -3.47 -36.16
C VAL A 475 1.63 -4.43 -35.22
N PHE A 476 0.31 -4.54 -35.37
CA PHE A 476 -0.54 -5.40 -34.55
C PHE A 476 -0.95 -6.67 -35.30
N ALA A 477 -1.11 -7.77 -34.56
CA ALA A 477 -1.50 -9.06 -35.10
C ALA A 477 -2.83 -8.98 -35.88
N ASP A 478 -3.81 -8.25 -35.36
CA ASP A 478 -5.12 -8.08 -36.00
C ASP A 478 -5.02 -7.34 -37.33
N ASP A 479 -4.14 -6.35 -37.45
CA ASP A 479 -3.94 -5.62 -38.70
C ASP A 479 -3.23 -6.46 -39.75
N LEU A 480 -2.25 -7.28 -39.32
CA LEU A 480 -1.61 -8.25 -40.21
C LEU A 480 -2.62 -9.28 -40.71
N ALA A 481 -3.45 -9.84 -39.80
CA ALA A 481 -4.46 -10.82 -40.16
C ALA A 481 -5.56 -10.26 -41.09
N ARG A 482 -5.95 -8.99 -40.93
CA ARG A 482 -6.93 -8.33 -41.81
C ARG A 482 -6.37 -7.99 -43.19
N ARG A 483 -5.11 -7.55 -43.26
CA ARG A 483 -4.51 -6.99 -44.50
C ARG A 483 -3.70 -8.01 -45.29
N ALA A 484 -3.30 -9.13 -44.70
CA ALA A 484 -2.59 -10.19 -45.40
C ALA A 484 -3.55 -11.29 -45.87
N SER A 485 -3.59 -11.53 -47.17
CA SER A 485 -4.15 -12.77 -47.70
C SER A 485 -3.20 -13.93 -47.39
N ALA A 486 -3.74 -15.13 -47.13
CA ALA A 486 -2.93 -16.30 -46.80
C ALA A 486 -1.88 -16.66 -47.87
N GLN A 487 -2.07 -16.20 -49.12
CA GLN A 487 -1.17 -16.47 -50.25
C GLN A 487 -0.04 -15.43 -50.46
N ASP A 488 -0.11 -14.23 -49.86
CA ASP A 488 0.89 -13.16 -50.06
C ASP A 488 1.75 -12.82 -48.82
N SER A 489 1.47 -13.44 -47.67
CA SER A 489 2.15 -13.13 -46.39
C SER A 489 3.67 -13.36 -46.37
N ASP A 490 4.19 -14.25 -47.23
CA ASP A 490 5.62 -14.55 -47.37
C ASP A 490 6.39 -13.53 -48.23
N ARG A 491 5.68 -12.61 -48.90
CA ARG A 491 6.29 -11.66 -49.86
C ARG A 491 6.15 -10.20 -49.46
N ILE A 492 5.17 -9.87 -48.62
CA ILE A 492 4.91 -8.50 -48.21
C ILE A 492 5.87 -8.12 -47.07
N PRO A 493 6.69 -7.06 -47.22
CA PRO A 493 7.51 -6.54 -46.14
C PRO A 493 6.63 -5.84 -45.10
N ILE A 494 6.93 -6.07 -43.82
CA ILE A 494 6.17 -5.52 -42.70
C ILE A 494 6.23 -4.00 -42.63
N GLY A 495 7.26 -3.37 -43.21
CA GLY A 495 7.40 -1.92 -43.29
C GLY A 495 6.22 -1.20 -43.94
N VAL A 496 5.45 -1.89 -44.81
CA VAL A 496 4.25 -1.33 -45.47
C VAL A 496 2.99 -1.47 -44.61
N MET A 497 3.05 -2.30 -43.57
CA MET A 497 1.94 -2.58 -42.64
C MET A 497 2.03 -1.78 -41.34
N ILE A 498 3.01 -0.87 -41.21
CA ILE A 498 3.22 -0.03 -40.04
C ILE A 498 2.00 0.86 -39.79
N ASP A 499 1.53 0.88 -38.55
CA ASP A 499 0.62 1.92 -38.08
C ASP A 499 1.41 3.14 -37.60
N HIS A 500 1.22 4.27 -38.30
CA HIS A 500 1.83 5.56 -37.96
C HIS A 500 0.94 6.41 -37.04
N GLY A 501 -0.30 6.00 -36.78
CA GLY A 501 -1.24 6.70 -35.90
C GLY A 501 -0.96 6.49 -34.42
N VAL A 502 -0.16 5.49 -34.08
CA VAL A 502 0.15 5.12 -32.68
C VAL A 502 1.52 5.64 -32.27
N ARG A 503 1.53 6.56 -31.31
CA ARG A 503 2.75 7.13 -30.75
C ARG A 503 3.42 6.12 -29.80
N PRO A 504 4.76 5.98 -29.79
CA PRO A 504 5.46 5.17 -28.80
C PRO A 504 5.46 5.82 -27.40
N LEU A 505 5.54 5.00 -26.36
CA LEU A 505 5.69 5.47 -24.98
C LEU A 505 7.10 5.98 -24.72
N LEU A 506 7.22 7.01 -23.87
CA LEU A 506 8.51 7.45 -23.36
C LEU A 506 8.84 6.72 -22.05
N PRO A 507 10.11 6.35 -21.78
CA PRO A 507 10.48 5.66 -20.54
C PRO A 507 10.24 6.48 -19.25
N ARG A 508 9.98 7.79 -19.39
CA ARG A 508 9.70 8.71 -18.29
C ARG A 508 8.20 9.02 -18.13
N GLU A 509 7.36 8.54 -19.03
CA GLU A 509 5.90 8.63 -18.86
C GLU A 509 5.48 7.75 -17.67
N PHE A 510 4.39 8.14 -17.02
CA PHE A 510 3.81 7.40 -15.91
C PHE A 510 2.88 6.28 -16.41
N LEU A 511 2.61 5.29 -15.55
CA LEU A 511 1.80 4.14 -15.96
C LEU A 511 0.31 4.48 -16.15
N ASP A 512 -0.21 5.50 -15.47
CA ASP A 512 -1.56 6.02 -15.68
C ASP A 512 -1.72 6.63 -17.09
N ALA A 513 -0.77 7.49 -17.49
CA ALA A 513 -0.74 8.07 -18.83
C ALA A 513 -0.50 6.98 -19.89
N ALA A 514 0.35 6.00 -19.60
CA ALA A 514 0.57 4.86 -20.50
C ALA A 514 -0.66 3.96 -20.62
N GLN A 515 -1.41 3.75 -19.54
CA GLN A 515 -2.66 2.99 -19.55
C GLN A 515 -3.73 3.70 -20.38
N LEU A 516 -3.90 5.01 -20.18
CA LEU A 516 -4.82 5.81 -20.97
C LEU A 516 -4.46 5.77 -22.46
N HIS A 517 -3.17 5.86 -22.77
CA HIS A 517 -2.70 5.78 -24.15
C HIS A 517 -2.94 4.39 -24.77
N LEU A 518 -2.72 3.30 -24.04
CA LEU A 518 -3.09 1.94 -24.50
C LEU A 518 -4.59 1.86 -24.83
N ILE A 519 -5.45 2.48 -24.01
CA ILE A 519 -6.91 2.51 -24.23
C ILE A 519 -7.29 3.37 -25.44
N GLU A 520 -6.76 4.59 -25.53
CA GLU A 520 -7.04 5.54 -26.61
C GLU A 520 -6.56 5.02 -27.97
N ALA A 521 -5.36 4.44 -28.00
CA ALA A 521 -4.80 3.80 -29.18
C ALA A 521 -5.45 2.44 -29.50
N ARG A 522 -6.33 1.93 -28.63
CA ARG A 522 -6.89 0.57 -28.68
C ARG A 522 -5.80 -0.51 -28.86
N ALA A 523 -4.65 -0.27 -28.24
CA ALA A 523 -3.48 -1.12 -28.32
C ALA A 523 -3.34 -1.95 -27.04
N THR A 524 -3.01 -3.23 -27.18
CA THR A 524 -2.73 -4.12 -26.05
C THR A 524 -1.27 -4.07 -25.61
N VAL A 525 -0.38 -3.60 -26.49
CA VAL A 525 1.05 -3.41 -26.24
C VAL A 525 1.55 -2.16 -26.97
N LEU A 526 2.40 -1.37 -26.33
CA LEU A 526 3.06 -0.22 -26.94
C LEU A 526 4.58 -0.30 -26.79
N PRO A 527 5.35 0.08 -27.82
CA PRO A 527 6.80 0.16 -27.73
C PRO A 527 7.23 1.38 -26.91
N VAL A 528 8.30 1.20 -26.14
CA VAL A 528 8.94 2.23 -25.34
C VAL A 528 10.20 2.70 -26.08
N VAL A 529 10.24 3.98 -26.44
CA VAL A 529 11.29 4.55 -27.30
C VAL A 529 12.03 5.67 -26.58
N LYS A 530 13.35 5.71 -26.74
CA LYS A 530 14.20 6.81 -26.27
C LYS A 530 15.22 7.17 -27.34
N ASP A 531 15.37 8.47 -27.63
CA ASP A 531 16.33 8.98 -28.61
C ASP A 531 16.19 8.29 -29.98
N GLY A 532 14.95 7.94 -30.36
CA GLY A 532 14.61 7.26 -31.62
C GLY A 532 14.90 5.75 -31.65
N ARG A 533 15.29 5.13 -30.53
CA ARG A 533 15.56 3.69 -30.42
C ARG A 533 14.58 3.00 -29.48
N VAL A 534 14.18 1.78 -29.82
CA VAL A 534 13.32 0.95 -28.96
C VAL A 534 14.13 0.45 -27.76
N LEU A 535 13.62 0.70 -26.56
CA LEU A 535 14.21 0.23 -25.30
C LEU A 535 13.47 -0.98 -24.73
N GLY A 536 12.19 -1.09 -25.01
CA GLY A 536 11.29 -2.07 -24.39
C GLY A 536 9.88 -1.96 -24.93
N GLN A 537 8.97 -2.71 -24.33
CA GLN A 537 7.54 -2.64 -24.59
C GLN A 537 6.77 -2.70 -23.27
N LEU A 538 5.58 -2.12 -23.25
CA LEU A 538 4.67 -2.15 -22.11
C LEU A 538 3.31 -2.66 -22.58
N SER A 539 2.82 -3.72 -21.95
CA SER A 539 1.50 -4.29 -22.20
C SER A 539 0.51 -3.97 -21.07
N ARG A 540 -0.78 -4.19 -21.32
CA ARG A 540 -1.81 -4.10 -20.27
C ARG A 540 -1.55 -5.07 -19.12
N ALA A 541 -1.12 -6.29 -19.43
CA ALA A 541 -0.74 -7.29 -18.42
C ALA A 541 0.44 -6.85 -17.53
N ASP A 542 1.37 -6.05 -18.06
CA ASP A 542 2.47 -5.49 -17.26
C ASP A 542 1.96 -4.49 -16.23
N ILE A 543 1.02 -3.64 -16.63
CA ILE A 543 0.34 -2.68 -15.75
C ILE A 543 -0.46 -3.44 -14.67
N ASP A 544 -1.19 -4.49 -15.05
CA ASP A 544 -1.97 -5.29 -14.09
C ASP A 544 -1.07 -6.06 -13.11
N SER A 545 0.10 -6.51 -13.55
CA SER A 545 1.09 -7.13 -12.66
C SER A 545 1.57 -6.19 -11.55
N GLU A 546 1.55 -4.87 -11.79
CA GLU A 546 1.87 -3.86 -10.79
C GLU A 546 0.73 -3.72 -9.75
N HIS A 547 -0.54 -3.84 -10.16
CA HIS A 547 -1.67 -3.93 -9.22
C HIS A 547 -1.59 -5.18 -8.33
N VAL A 548 -1.19 -6.33 -8.88
CA VAL A 548 -1.00 -7.56 -8.10
C VAL A 548 0.16 -7.42 -7.11
N LYS A 549 1.26 -6.77 -7.50
CA LYS A 549 2.36 -6.43 -6.59
C LYS A 549 1.90 -5.51 -5.45
N GLN A 550 0.95 -4.61 -5.70
CA GLN A 550 0.33 -3.79 -4.66
C GLN A 550 -0.47 -4.64 -3.65
N ARG A 551 -1.31 -5.59 -4.11
CA ARG A 551 -2.02 -6.52 -3.20
C ARG A 551 -1.05 -7.35 -2.33
N ARG A 552 0.16 -7.67 -2.83
CA ARG A 552 1.20 -8.33 -2.01
C ARG A 552 1.69 -7.47 -0.83
N LEU A 553 1.62 -6.14 -0.91
CA LEU A 553 1.93 -5.25 0.23
C LEU A 553 0.87 -5.28 1.32
N GLU A 554 -0.32 -5.82 1.04
CA GLU A 554 -1.38 -6.05 2.03
C GLU A 554 -1.24 -7.41 2.73
N THR A 555 -0.40 -8.29 2.18
CA THR A 555 -0.12 -9.60 2.78
C THR A 555 0.68 -9.45 4.09
N ILE A 556 0.19 -10.09 5.15
CA ILE A 556 0.80 -10.05 6.49
C ILE A 556 2.21 -10.67 6.45
N GLN A 557 3.22 -9.91 6.88
CA GLN A 557 4.59 -10.42 7.00
C GLN A 557 4.84 -10.96 8.42
N PRO A 558 5.57 -12.07 8.59
CA PRO A 558 5.88 -12.62 9.92
C PRO A 558 6.83 -11.70 10.71
N GLY A 559 6.46 -11.39 11.95
CA GLY A 559 7.23 -10.52 12.85
C GLY A 559 8.38 -11.21 13.57
N ALA A 560 9.35 -10.42 14.04
CA ALA A 560 10.54 -10.91 14.74
C ALA A 560 10.22 -11.70 16.02
N LEU A 561 9.14 -11.37 16.74
CA LEU A 561 8.72 -12.10 17.94
C LEU A 561 8.30 -13.55 17.62
N ARG A 562 7.67 -13.76 16.45
CA ARG A 562 7.24 -15.08 15.98
C ARG A 562 8.45 -15.91 15.53
N LEU A 563 9.43 -15.28 14.88
CA LEU A 563 10.70 -15.90 14.47
C LEU A 563 11.57 -16.30 15.68
N ALA A 564 11.61 -15.49 16.73
CA ALA A 564 12.32 -15.80 17.97
C ALA A 564 11.66 -16.94 18.76
N GLY A 565 10.32 -16.97 18.80
CA GLY A 565 9.55 -18.09 19.36
C GLY A 565 9.83 -19.41 18.65
N ASN A 566 9.90 -19.40 17.32
CA ASN A 566 10.26 -20.59 16.53
C ASN A 566 11.72 -21.02 16.76
N ARG A 567 12.66 -20.09 16.93
CA ARG A 567 14.06 -20.40 17.27
C ARG A 567 14.25 -20.93 18.70
N ARG A 568 13.43 -20.52 19.67
CA ARG A 568 13.42 -21.09 21.03
C ARG A 568 12.79 -22.48 21.05
N ARG A 569 11.70 -22.70 20.32
CA ARG A 569 11.12 -24.05 20.12
C ARG A 569 12.08 -24.99 19.42
N SER A 570 12.80 -24.57 18.38
CA SER A 570 13.80 -25.42 17.72
C SER A 570 15.00 -25.74 18.61
N ARG A 571 15.41 -24.84 19.52
CA ARG A 571 16.43 -25.12 20.55
C ARG A 571 15.94 -26.04 21.67
N GLN A 572 14.67 -25.95 22.07
CA GLN A 572 14.09 -26.88 23.05
C GLN A 572 13.87 -28.29 22.46
N VAL A 573 13.48 -28.39 21.18
CA VAL A 573 13.38 -29.67 20.47
C VAL A 573 14.78 -30.25 20.22
N GLY A 574 15.78 -29.41 19.93
CA GLY A 574 17.19 -29.82 19.83
C GLY A 574 17.79 -30.37 21.13
N ALA A 575 17.37 -29.86 22.30
CA ALA A 575 17.85 -30.30 23.61
C ALA A 575 17.21 -31.60 24.12
N VAL A 576 16.05 -32.01 23.55
CA VAL A 576 15.45 -33.33 23.81
C VAL A 576 16.06 -34.40 22.91
N ALA A 577 16.57 -34.02 21.73
CA ALA A 577 17.25 -34.94 20.80
C ALA A 577 18.73 -35.22 21.15
N THR A 578 19.32 -34.59 22.18
CA THR A 578 20.72 -34.79 22.59
C THR A 578 20.90 -35.68 23.83
N ARG A 579 19.94 -36.56 24.13
CA ARG A 579 20.08 -37.59 25.20
C ARG A 579 19.97 -39.05 24.74
N VAL A 580 19.91 -39.30 23.43
CA VAL A 580 19.94 -40.67 22.88
C VAL A 580 20.89 -40.71 21.68
N ALA A 581 22.19 -40.59 21.93
CA ALA A 581 23.25 -40.96 20.98
C ALA A 581 24.62 -40.76 21.63
N LEU A 582 24.98 -41.64 22.56
CA LEU A 582 26.37 -41.91 22.91
C LEU A 582 26.46 -43.41 23.22
N ASP A 583 26.74 -44.20 22.19
CA ASP A 583 27.64 -45.34 22.33
C ASP A 583 28.47 -45.42 21.05
N GLU A 584 29.78 -45.30 21.24
CA GLU A 584 30.82 -45.20 20.22
C GLU A 584 31.10 -46.54 19.51
N PRO A 585 31.73 -46.50 18.31
CA PRO A 585 31.98 -47.67 17.49
C PRO A 585 33.34 -48.33 17.81
N SER A 586 33.44 -49.64 17.55
CA SER A 586 34.73 -50.35 17.47
C SER A 586 34.79 -51.23 16.21
N PRO A 587 35.98 -51.44 15.60
CA PRO A 587 36.07 -51.73 14.17
C PRO A 587 36.58 -53.14 13.80
N VAL A 588 36.44 -53.46 12.50
CA VAL A 588 37.14 -54.51 11.71
C VAL A 588 36.64 -55.96 11.80
N GLY A 589 36.37 -56.58 10.64
CA GLY A 589 36.33 -58.05 10.52
C GLY A 589 35.67 -58.65 9.26
N HIS A 590 36.43 -58.76 8.17
CA HIS A 590 36.39 -59.71 7.04
C HIS A 590 35.20 -60.69 6.74
N ARG A 591 34.81 -60.67 5.44
CA ARG A 591 34.68 -61.76 4.43
C ARG A 591 33.74 -62.99 4.62
N VAL A 592 32.89 -63.16 3.58
CA VAL A 592 32.59 -64.38 2.77
C VAL A 592 31.48 -65.36 3.26
N THR A 593 30.33 -65.29 2.55
CA THR A 593 29.39 -66.32 1.97
C THR A 593 29.31 -67.77 2.53
N PRO A 594 28.34 -68.61 2.10
CA PRO A 594 26.88 -68.48 1.88
C PRO A 594 26.10 -69.68 2.52
N SER A 595 24.79 -69.78 2.23
CA SER A 595 23.95 -70.99 2.14
C SER A 595 23.05 -71.46 3.31
N THR A 596 21.83 -71.89 2.89
CA THR A 596 20.93 -72.97 3.41
C THR A 596 20.15 -72.70 4.72
N MET A 597 18.88 -73.09 4.92
CA MET A 597 17.81 -73.74 4.13
C MET A 597 16.52 -73.84 5.02
N VAL A 598 15.35 -74.01 4.38
CA VAL A 598 14.19 -74.89 4.76
C VAL A 598 12.95 -74.35 5.52
N ALA A 599 11.81 -74.80 4.94
CA ALA A 599 10.43 -75.04 5.42
C ALA A 599 9.41 -73.89 5.26
N ALA A 600 8.46 -73.84 4.30
CA ALA A 600 7.52 -74.80 3.66
C ALA A 600 6.24 -75.11 4.45
N VAL A 601 5.06 -74.69 3.92
CA VAL A 601 3.69 -75.32 3.84
C VAL A 601 2.85 -74.35 2.96
N ALA A 602 2.45 -74.59 1.69
CA ALA A 602 1.55 -75.56 1.03
C ALA A 602 0.01 -75.27 1.14
N HIS A 603 -0.63 -74.71 0.10
CA HIS A 603 -1.62 -75.38 -0.80
C HIS A 603 -2.32 -74.44 -1.83
N GLU A 604 -2.50 -74.99 -3.06
CA GLU A 604 -3.06 -74.51 -4.35
C GLU A 604 -4.62 -74.49 -4.42
N PRO A 605 -5.35 -74.26 -5.56
CA PRO A 605 -4.97 -73.95 -6.96
C PRO A 605 -5.78 -72.81 -7.68
N GLU A 606 -5.35 -72.52 -8.93
CA GLU A 606 -5.85 -71.53 -9.92
C GLU A 606 -7.29 -71.77 -10.45
N PRO A 607 -7.83 -70.87 -11.33
CA PRO A 607 -7.59 -71.06 -12.77
C PRO A 607 -7.21 -69.78 -13.55
N ILE A 608 -6.42 -70.05 -14.59
CA ILE A 608 -5.88 -69.17 -15.63
C ILE A 608 -6.99 -68.58 -16.52
N VAL A 609 -6.93 -67.27 -16.78
CA VAL A 609 -7.34 -66.68 -18.07
C VAL A 609 -6.32 -65.60 -18.47
N GLU A 610 -5.50 -65.92 -19.47
CA GLU A 610 -4.67 -64.96 -20.19
C GLU A 610 -5.54 -63.96 -20.97
N LYS A 611 -5.19 -62.67 -20.92
CA LYS A 611 -5.05 -61.84 -22.14
C LYS A 611 -4.43 -60.46 -21.88
N HIS A 612 -3.26 -60.26 -22.50
CA HIS A 612 -2.68 -59.00 -22.96
C HIS A 612 -2.36 -57.92 -21.91
N ARG A 613 -1.24 -58.11 -21.19
CA ARG A 613 -0.46 -57.00 -20.65
C ARG A 613 0.49 -56.47 -21.72
N THR A 614 0.28 -55.24 -22.16
CA THR A 614 1.35 -54.38 -22.63
C THR A 614 2.36 -54.21 -21.49
N ALA A 615 3.61 -54.65 -21.71
CA ALA A 615 4.63 -54.63 -20.69
C ALA A 615 5.07 -53.20 -20.36
N THR A 616 4.67 -52.68 -19.20
CA THR A 616 5.28 -51.50 -18.58
C THR A 616 6.60 -51.93 -17.91
N PRO A 617 7.73 -51.24 -18.12
CA PRO A 617 9.04 -51.69 -17.61
C PRO A 617 9.12 -51.74 -16.07
N PRO A 618 10.05 -52.53 -15.47
CA PRO A 618 10.13 -52.77 -14.02
C PRO A 618 10.31 -51.51 -13.15
N VAL A 619 10.79 -50.41 -13.76
CA VAL A 619 10.96 -49.10 -13.10
C VAL A 619 9.62 -48.40 -12.81
N ALA A 620 8.55 -48.74 -13.56
CA ALA A 620 7.23 -48.14 -13.39
C ALA A 620 6.48 -48.65 -12.15
N LEU A 621 6.60 -49.95 -11.84
CA LEU A 621 5.91 -50.58 -10.69
C LEU A 621 6.38 -49.99 -9.34
N GLY A 622 7.69 -49.85 -9.13
CA GLY A 622 8.22 -49.24 -7.90
C GLY A 622 7.92 -47.75 -7.74
N ARG A 623 7.65 -47.03 -8.85
CA ARG A 623 7.25 -45.61 -8.82
C ARG A 623 5.77 -45.45 -8.45
N VAL A 624 4.91 -46.36 -8.92
CA VAL A 624 3.48 -46.44 -8.55
C VAL A 624 3.31 -46.74 -7.07
N ASP A 625 4.00 -47.76 -6.54
CA ASP A 625 3.91 -48.13 -5.12
C ASP A 625 4.34 -46.96 -4.20
N ARG A 626 5.39 -46.23 -4.58
CA ARG A 626 5.88 -45.06 -3.85
C ARG A 626 4.90 -43.89 -3.86
N LEU A 627 4.13 -43.71 -4.93
CA LEU A 627 3.10 -42.67 -4.99
C LEU A 627 1.87 -43.04 -4.16
N CYS A 628 1.49 -44.33 -4.14
CA CYS A 628 0.45 -44.83 -3.25
C CYS A 628 0.82 -44.63 -1.76
N GLU A 629 2.06 -44.90 -1.36
CA GLU A 629 2.54 -44.61 0.00
C GLU A 629 2.49 -43.11 0.33
N ARG A 630 2.93 -42.25 -0.60
CA ARG A 630 2.88 -40.80 -0.43
C ARG A 630 1.45 -40.26 -0.35
N TYR A 631 0.52 -40.82 -1.12
CA TYR A 631 -0.90 -40.51 -1.01
C TYR A 631 -1.43 -40.84 0.39
N ALA A 632 -1.14 -42.04 0.89
CA ALA A 632 -1.58 -42.47 2.22
C ALA A 632 -1.02 -41.57 3.35
N ASP A 633 0.25 -41.18 3.26
CA ASP A 633 0.88 -40.25 4.21
C ASP A 633 0.27 -38.83 4.10
N ALA A 634 0.07 -38.31 2.88
CA ALA A 634 -0.58 -37.02 2.66
C ALA A 634 -2.01 -36.99 3.24
N ALA A 635 -2.79 -38.04 3.00
CA ALA A 635 -4.14 -38.20 3.55
C ALA A 635 -4.14 -38.29 5.09
N ALA A 636 -3.18 -39.01 5.67
CA ALA A 636 -3.03 -39.09 7.12
C ALA A 636 -2.70 -37.72 7.74
N ARG A 637 -1.83 -36.94 7.10
CA ARG A 637 -1.44 -35.60 7.54
C ARG A 637 -2.58 -34.59 7.43
N LEU A 638 -3.39 -34.66 6.37
CA LEU A 638 -4.62 -33.89 6.18
C LEU A 638 -5.65 -34.14 7.28
N ARG A 639 -5.70 -35.35 7.84
CA ARG A 639 -6.52 -35.71 9.01
C ARG A 639 -5.85 -35.40 10.35
N GLY A 640 -4.65 -34.82 10.34
CA GLY A 640 -3.88 -34.52 11.55
C GLY A 640 -4.50 -33.42 12.41
N VAL A 641 -4.22 -33.47 13.72
CA VAL A 641 -4.81 -32.52 14.70
C VAL A 641 -4.17 -31.12 14.59
N SER A 642 -2.89 -31.04 14.23
CA SER A 642 -2.17 -29.76 14.15
C SER A 642 -2.36 -29.03 12.81
N LEU A 643 -2.42 -27.70 12.85
CA LEU A 643 -2.46 -26.85 11.66
C LEU A 643 -1.32 -27.16 10.68
N THR A 644 -0.10 -27.32 11.20
CA THR A 644 1.09 -27.59 10.38
C THR A 644 0.98 -28.93 9.67
N SER A 645 0.51 -29.98 10.37
CA SER A 645 0.26 -31.29 9.75
C SER A 645 -0.73 -31.17 8.59
N ARG A 646 -1.85 -30.47 8.79
CA ARG A 646 -2.90 -30.32 7.79
C ARG A 646 -2.45 -29.53 6.56
N LEU A 647 -1.72 -28.43 6.76
CA LEU A 647 -1.15 -27.64 5.67
C LEU A 647 -0.08 -28.42 4.89
N THR A 648 0.80 -29.16 5.57
CA THR A 648 1.77 -30.03 4.91
C THR A 648 1.09 -31.17 4.17
N GLY A 649 0.00 -31.72 4.72
CA GLY A 649 -0.84 -32.71 4.04
C GLY A 649 -1.48 -32.16 2.77
N ALA A 650 -2.02 -30.94 2.79
CA ALA A 650 -2.62 -30.31 1.62
C ALA A 650 -1.61 -30.10 0.47
N HIS A 651 -0.44 -29.55 0.77
CA HIS A 651 0.63 -29.39 -0.23
C HIS A 651 1.19 -30.74 -0.72
N ALA A 652 1.32 -31.73 0.17
CA ALA A 652 1.77 -33.06 -0.21
C ALA A 652 0.75 -33.76 -1.11
N MET A 653 -0.55 -33.59 -0.85
CA MET A 653 -1.62 -34.15 -1.67
C MET A 653 -1.62 -33.56 -3.07
N ALA A 654 -1.45 -32.23 -3.19
CA ALA A 654 -1.30 -31.57 -4.49
C ALA A 654 -0.09 -32.09 -5.27
N ALA A 655 1.07 -32.18 -4.63
CA ALA A 655 2.27 -32.70 -5.27
C ALA A 655 2.13 -34.17 -5.72
N VAL A 656 1.35 -34.99 -5.01
CA VAL A 656 1.05 -36.36 -5.43
C VAL A 656 0.08 -36.36 -6.63
N ALA A 657 -0.89 -35.44 -6.66
CA ALA A 657 -1.79 -35.26 -7.80
C ALA A 657 -1.00 -34.91 -9.07
N ASP A 658 -0.04 -34.00 -8.97
CA ASP A 658 0.83 -33.57 -10.07
C ASP A 658 1.72 -34.72 -10.56
N ASP A 659 2.34 -35.45 -9.63
CA ASP A 659 3.18 -36.61 -9.97
C ASP A 659 2.38 -37.72 -10.70
N TRP A 660 1.08 -37.87 -10.39
CA TRP A 660 0.20 -38.80 -11.13
C TRP A 660 -0.15 -38.29 -12.53
N LEU A 661 -0.35 -36.98 -12.70
CA LEU A 661 -0.56 -36.37 -14.02
C LEU A 661 0.70 -36.51 -14.90
N ASP A 662 1.88 -36.33 -14.32
CA ASP A 662 3.16 -36.55 -15.01
C ASP A 662 3.35 -38.00 -15.47
N LEU A 663 2.71 -38.96 -14.79
CA LEU A 663 2.67 -40.37 -15.20
C LEU A 663 1.54 -40.70 -16.18
N GLY A 664 0.68 -39.73 -16.49
CA GLY A 664 -0.48 -39.89 -17.38
C GLY A 664 -1.68 -40.58 -16.73
N ASP A 665 -1.70 -40.79 -15.41
CA ASP A 665 -2.82 -41.40 -14.70
C ASP A 665 -3.75 -40.33 -14.10
N ARG A 666 -4.66 -39.84 -14.94
CA ARG A 666 -5.68 -38.87 -14.54
C ARG A 666 -6.62 -39.39 -13.45
N GLY A 667 -6.88 -40.70 -13.40
CA GLY A 667 -7.76 -41.29 -12.39
C GLY A 667 -7.16 -41.17 -10.99
N LYS A 668 -5.87 -41.49 -10.84
CA LYS A 668 -5.16 -41.33 -9.56
C LYS A 668 -4.92 -39.89 -9.15
N SER A 669 -4.76 -38.99 -10.12
CA SER A 669 -4.74 -37.55 -9.82
C SER A 669 -6.10 -37.06 -9.30
N GLN A 670 -7.21 -37.52 -9.92
CA GLN A 670 -8.57 -37.19 -9.47
C GLN A 670 -8.80 -37.65 -8.01
N GLU A 671 -8.35 -38.84 -7.61
CA GLU A 671 -8.43 -39.31 -6.21
C GLU A 671 -7.73 -38.37 -5.20
N CYS A 672 -6.68 -37.64 -5.63
CA CYS A 672 -5.98 -36.66 -4.81
C CYS A 672 -6.73 -35.34 -4.72
N ILE A 673 -7.29 -34.88 -5.84
CA ILE A 673 -8.12 -33.68 -5.93
C ILE A 673 -9.40 -33.88 -5.11
N ASP A 674 -10.05 -35.03 -5.23
CA ASP A 674 -11.24 -35.42 -4.48
C ASP A 674 -10.99 -35.41 -2.97
N ALA A 675 -9.79 -35.80 -2.52
CA ALA A 675 -9.43 -35.75 -1.10
C ALA A 675 -9.31 -34.32 -0.56
N LEU A 676 -8.82 -33.38 -1.38
CA LEU A 676 -8.77 -31.96 -1.06
C LEU A 676 -10.18 -31.34 -1.04
N CYS A 677 -10.99 -31.65 -2.05
CA CYS A 677 -12.38 -31.22 -2.15
C CYS A 677 -13.24 -31.79 -0.99
N ALA A 678 -13.05 -33.06 -0.63
CA ALA A 678 -13.70 -33.68 0.53
C ALA A 678 -13.34 -32.99 1.86
N TYR A 679 -12.11 -32.46 2.00
CA TYR A 679 -11.75 -31.66 3.16
C TYR A 679 -12.59 -30.38 3.24
N LEU A 680 -12.79 -29.71 2.10
CA LEU A 680 -13.60 -28.48 2.01
C LEU A 680 -15.09 -28.74 2.27
N ARG A 681 -15.61 -29.91 1.88
CA ARG A 681 -17.02 -30.29 2.12
C ARG A 681 -17.33 -30.68 3.56
N ARG A 682 -16.31 -31.00 4.38
CA ARG A 682 -16.54 -31.35 5.79
C ARG A 682 -17.10 -30.16 6.56
N GLN A 683 -18.16 -30.34 7.35
CA GLN A 683 -18.72 -29.24 8.16
C GLN A 683 -17.71 -28.71 9.20
N PRO A 684 -17.51 -27.39 9.30
CA PRO A 684 -16.59 -26.81 10.27
C PRO A 684 -17.15 -26.99 11.70
N GLY A 685 -16.50 -27.86 12.48
CA GLY A 685 -16.66 -27.89 13.94
C GLY A 685 -17.38 -29.10 14.56
N ILE A 686 -17.73 -30.14 13.81
CA ILE A 686 -18.38 -31.34 14.41
C ILE A 686 -17.36 -32.33 15.02
N ASP A 687 -16.11 -32.36 14.54
CA ASP A 687 -15.08 -33.33 14.98
C ASP A 687 -13.81 -32.72 15.58
N ILE A 688 -13.83 -31.42 15.90
CA ILE A 688 -12.70 -30.76 16.57
C ILE A 688 -13.14 -30.50 17.99
N ASP A 689 -12.58 -31.24 18.95
CA ASP A 689 -12.78 -31.03 20.39
C ASP A 689 -12.81 -29.52 20.69
N ILE A 690 -13.95 -29.08 21.21
CA ILE A 690 -14.39 -27.67 21.28
C ILE A 690 -13.55 -26.85 22.29
N ASP A 691 -12.48 -27.41 22.83
CA ASP A 691 -11.76 -26.88 24.01
C ASP A 691 -10.46 -26.11 23.67
N ILE A 692 -10.22 -25.74 22.41
CA ILE A 692 -9.06 -24.92 22.03
C ILE A 692 -9.52 -23.69 21.22
N ASP A 693 -9.33 -22.50 21.81
CA ASP A 693 -9.55 -21.13 21.28
C ASP A 693 -8.80 -20.78 19.95
N GLY A 694 -8.40 -21.78 19.17
CA GLY A 694 -7.77 -21.62 17.85
C GLY A 694 -8.15 -22.70 16.83
N GLY A 695 -9.03 -23.65 17.17
CA GLY A 695 -9.40 -24.76 16.28
C GLY A 695 -10.12 -24.32 15.00
N ARG A 696 -11.12 -23.42 15.13
CA ARG A 696 -11.86 -22.86 13.98
C ARG A 696 -10.97 -22.01 13.08
N ALA A 697 -10.18 -21.08 13.65
CA ALA A 697 -9.28 -20.24 12.88
C ALA A 697 -8.14 -21.01 12.18
N ALA A 698 -7.69 -22.13 12.78
CA ALA A 698 -6.76 -23.04 12.13
C ALA A 698 -7.42 -23.78 10.96
N ASP A 699 -8.65 -24.26 11.13
CA ASP A 699 -9.38 -24.94 10.06
C ASP A 699 -9.67 -24.01 8.87
N THR A 700 -10.14 -22.78 9.13
CA THR A 700 -10.31 -21.73 8.12
C THR A 700 -9.04 -21.54 7.30
N ARG A 701 -7.86 -21.43 7.93
CA ARG A 701 -6.58 -21.28 7.22
C ARG A 701 -6.21 -22.49 6.34
N VAL A 702 -6.57 -23.70 6.75
CA VAL A 702 -6.34 -24.89 5.92
C VAL A 702 -7.23 -24.83 4.69
N ARG A 703 -8.52 -24.49 4.87
CA ARG A 703 -9.48 -24.34 3.76
C ARG A 703 -9.05 -23.27 2.77
N GLU A 704 -8.68 -22.08 3.24
CA GLU A 704 -8.14 -20.99 2.40
C GLU A 704 -6.89 -21.43 1.61
N THR A 705 -6.04 -22.25 2.22
CA THR A 705 -4.84 -22.77 1.56
C THR A 705 -5.19 -23.81 0.49
N ILE A 706 -6.13 -24.72 0.77
CA ILE A 706 -6.59 -25.71 -0.20
C ILE A 706 -7.23 -25.01 -1.40
N THR A 707 -8.09 -24.00 -1.18
CA THR A 707 -8.66 -23.19 -2.26
C THR A 707 -7.55 -22.56 -3.11
N ARG A 708 -6.53 -21.94 -2.49
CA ARG A 708 -5.42 -21.32 -3.22
C ARG A 708 -4.60 -22.34 -4.03
N ILE A 709 -4.40 -23.54 -3.49
CA ILE A 709 -3.74 -24.64 -4.21
C ILE A 709 -4.55 -24.98 -5.46
N ILE A 710 -5.85 -25.23 -5.32
CA ILE A 710 -6.73 -25.55 -6.46
C ILE A 710 -6.66 -24.43 -7.51
N THR A 711 -6.85 -23.17 -7.10
CA THR A 711 -6.83 -22.01 -8.01
C THR A 711 -5.50 -21.84 -8.73
N ALA A 712 -4.38 -22.12 -8.07
CA ALA A 712 -3.07 -22.05 -8.72
C ALA A 712 -2.95 -23.08 -9.85
N HIS A 713 -3.41 -24.33 -9.65
CA HIS A 713 -3.34 -25.38 -10.67
C HIS A 713 -4.38 -25.23 -11.78
N LEU A 714 -5.36 -24.33 -11.62
CA LEU A 714 -6.31 -23.94 -12.66
C LEU A 714 -5.81 -22.76 -13.51
N GLN A 715 -4.61 -22.24 -13.27
CA GLN A 715 -4.03 -21.19 -14.11
C GLN A 715 -3.49 -21.80 -15.42
N PRO A 716 -3.64 -21.11 -16.56
CA PRO A 716 -3.20 -21.62 -17.86
C PRO A 716 -1.68 -21.76 -18.00
N THR A 717 -0.90 -21.16 -17.08
CA THR A 717 0.57 -21.21 -17.07
C THR A 717 1.15 -22.40 -16.29
N GLU A 718 0.33 -23.16 -15.56
CA GLU A 718 0.81 -24.27 -14.72
C GLU A 718 0.88 -25.61 -15.49
N SER A 719 1.93 -26.38 -15.21
CA SER A 719 2.16 -27.70 -15.78
C SER A 719 2.85 -28.63 -14.77
N PRO A 720 2.25 -29.78 -14.42
CA PRO A 720 0.93 -30.25 -14.85
C PRO A 720 -0.21 -29.41 -14.24
N GLY A 721 -1.14 -28.95 -15.07
CA GLY A 721 -2.32 -28.19 -14.64
C GLY A 721 -3.52 -29.09 -14.35
N TRP A 722 -4.45 -28.63 -13.51
CA TRP A 722 -5.69 -29.35 -13.16
C TRP A 722 -6.88 -28.94 -14.04
N MET A 723 -6.64 -28.18 -15.10
CA MET A 723 -7.66 -27.81 -16.09
C MET A 723 -8.31 -29.08 -16.69
N GLY A 724 -9.63 -29.18 -16.60
CA GLY A 724 -10.41 -30.32 -17.10
C GLY A 724 -10.66 -31.45 -16.08
N MET A 725 -10.21 -31.29 -14.83
CA MET A 725 -10.50 -32.22 -13.72
C MET A 725 -11.81 -31.85 -13.01
N ASP A 726 -12.44 -32.82 -12.34
CA ASP A 726 -13.69 -32.57 -11.59
C ASP A 726 -13.38 -31.94 -10.21
N LEU A 727 -14.18 -30.96 -9.81
CA LEU A 727 -14.05 -30.22 -8.54
C LEU A 727 -15.40 -30.17 -7.82
N ASP A 728 -15.60 -31.06 -6.85
CA ASP A 728 -16.83 -31.15 -6.07
C ASP A 728 -16.71 -30.42 -4.72
N PHE A 729 -17.29 -29.23 -4.64
CA PHE A 729 -17.47 -28.42 -3.43
C PHE A 729 -18.89 -28.49 -2.88
N THR A 730 -19.73 -29.44 -3.30
CA THR A 730 -21.13 -29.50 -2.89
C THR A 730 -21.28 -29.52 -1.36
N GLY A 731 -22.11 -28.62 -0.82
CA GLY A 731 -22.35 -28.47 0.62
C GLY A 731 -21.15 -27.93 1.41
N ALA A 732 -20.10 -27.44 0.75
CA ALA A 732 -18.96 -26.85 1.42
C ALA A 732 -19.34 -25.53 2.11
N ARG A 733 -18.64 -25.22 3.20
CA ARG A 733 -18.77 -23.93 3.88
C ARG A 733 -17.46 -23.15 3.79
N PHE A 734 -17.49 -22.07 3.02
CA PHE A 734 -16.38 -21.13 2.86
C PHE A 734 -16.57 -19.97 3.83
N THR A 735 -15.63 -19.81 4.75
CA THR A 735 -15.60 -18.72 5.74
C THR A 735 -14.23 -18.07 5.67
N GLY A 736 -14.15 -16.74 5.59
CA GLY A 736 -12.89 -16.03 5.34
C GLY A 736 -12.68 -15.66 3.87
N THR A 737 -11.43 -15.61 3.41
CA THR A 737 -11.10 -15.10 2.06
C THR A 737 -10.71 -16.22 1.11
N HIS A 738 -11.50 -16.40 0.04
CA HIS A 738 -11.31 -17.42 -0.97
C HIS A 738 -11.21 -16.77 -2.36
N THR A 739 -10.28 -17.24 -3.20
CA THR A 739 -10.06 -16.68 -4.54
C THR A 739 -9.92 -17.80 -5.57
N PHE A 740 -10.61 -17.61 -6.68
CA PHE A 740 -10.56 -18.36 -7.93
C PHE A 740 -10.18 -17.41 -9.09
N ASP A 741 -9.46 -16.33 -8.78
CA ASP A 741 -9.10 -15.30 -9.76
C ASP A 741 -8.21 -15.88 -10.88
N GLY A 742 -8.54 -15.57 -12.13
CA GLY A 742 -7.82 -16.08 -13.30
C GLY A 742 -7.93 -17.59 -13.52
N ALA A 743 -8.75 -18.31 -12.75
CA ALA A 743 -8.92 -19.75 -12.92
C ALA A 743 -9.59 -20.04 -14.28
N VAL A 744 -9.04 -21.02 -15.00
CA VAL A 744 -9.56 -21.47 -16.29
C VAL A 744 -10.24 -22.83 -16.12
N PHE A 745 -11.56 -22.83 -16.26
CA PHE A 745 -12.39 -24.04 -16.28
C PHE A 745 -12.57 -24.48 -17.72
N ALA A 746 -11.70 -25.40 -18.15
CA ALA A 746 -11.67 -25.96 -19.49
C ALA A 746 -12.00 -27.46 -19.46
N GLY A 747 -13.28 -27.79 -19.29
CA GLY A 747 -13.82 -29.15 -19.14
C GLY A 747 -13.92 -29.60 -17.67
N GLY A 748 -14.49 -30.80 -17.45
CA GLY A 748 -14.78 -31.31 -16.11
C GLY A 748 -16.05 -30.70 -15.48
N ARG A 749 -16.49 -31.26 -14.35
CA ARG A 749 -17.60 -30.75 -13.54
C ARG A 749 -17.06 -30.02 -12.32
N VAL A 750 -17.47 -28.77 -12.13
CA VAL A 750 -17.19 -27.96 -10.94
C VAL A 750 -18.51 -27.69 -10.23
N SER A 751 -18.70 -28.26 -9.04
CA SER A 751 -19.95 -28.11 -8.29
C SER A 751 -19.71 -27.29 -7.02
N PHE A 752 -20.42 -26.17 -6.92
CA PHE A 752 -20.64 -25.36 -5.72
C PHE A 752 -22.09 -25.50 -5.24
N GLU A 753 -22.75 -26.62 -5.55
CA GLU A 753 -24.14 -26.84 -5.16
C GLU A 753 -24.32 -26.82 -3.65
N ASP A 754 -25.39 -26.19 -3.14
CA ASP A 754 -25.68 -26.04 -1.71
C ASP A 754 -24.48 -25.48 -0.88
N THR A 755 -23.57 -24.76 -1.53
CA THR A 755 -22.36 -24.23 -0.88
C THR A 755 -22.69 -22.95 -0.12
N GLU A 756 -22.24 -22.84 1.13
CA GLU A 756 -22.42 -21.66 1.95
C GLU A 756 -21.13 -20.80 1.97
N PHE A 757 -21.21 -19.62 1.37
CA PHE A 757 -20.23 -18.55 1.47
C PHE A 757 -20.67 -17.56 2.55
N ALA A 758 -20.06 -17.66 3.73
CA ALA A 758 -20.46 -16.87 4.89
C ALA A 758 -19.32 -15.96 5.37
N ALA A 759 -19.60 -14.66 5.51
CA ALA A 759 -18.72 -13.65 6.12
C ALA A 759 -17.26 -13.67 5.60
N GLY A 760 -16.96 -12.83 4.61
CA GLY A 760 -15.63 -12.74 4.00
C GLY A 760 -15.65 -12.17 2.58
N GLU A 761 -14.63 -12.51 1.81
CA GLU A 761 -14.50 -12.10 0.39
C GLU A 761 -14.28 -13.35 -0.47
N VAL A 762 -15.06 -13.49 -1.53
CA VAL A 762 -14.98 -14.59 -2.49
C VAL A 762 -14.79 -13.99 -3.87
N SER A 763 -13.62 -14.18 -4.46
CA SER A 763 -13.24 -13.53 -5.71
C SER A 763 -13.11 -14.55 -6.84
N PHE A 764 -13.73 -14.28 -7.97
CA PHE A 764 -13.69 -15.02 -9.24
C PHE A 764 -13.27 -14.07 -10.39
N VAL A 765 -12.43 -13.09 -10.08
CA VAL A 765 -12.07 -12.01 -11.01
C VAL A 765 -11.22 -12.56 -12.16
N GLY A 766 -11.61 -12.29 -13.40
CA GLY A 766 -10.90 -12.78 -14.58
C GLY A 766 -10.97 -14.30 -14.76
N MET A 767 -11.91 -14.98 -14.09
CA MET A 767 -12.17 -16.40 -14.30
C MET A 767 -12.62 -16.64 -15.75
N ILE A 768 -12.13 -17.69 -16.39
CA ILE A 768 -12.49 -18.04 -17.77
C ILE A 768 -13.14 -19.43 -17.77
N ILE A 769 -14.31 -19.55 -18.38
CA ILE A 769 -14.99 -20.83 -18.61
C ILE A 769 -15.09 -21.04 -20.12
N THR A 770 -14.36 -22.04 -20.63
CA THR A 770 -14.32 -22.36 -22.06
C THR A 770 -14.99 -23.71 -22.39
N GLY A 771 -15.44 -24.46 -21.37
CA GLY A 771 -16.18 -25.72 -21.48
C GLY A 771 -16.30 -26.44 -20.13
N GLY A 772 -17.22 -27.40 -19.99
CA GLY A 772 -17.53 -28.07 -18.71
C GLY A 772 -18.83 -27.55 -18.07
N GLU A 773 -19.13 -28.03 -16.87
CA GLU A 773 -20.34 -27.69 -16.09
C GLU A 773 -19.90 -27.04 -14.78
N VAL A 774 -20.32 -25.78 -14.52
CA VAL A 774 -20.06 -25.06 -13.26
C VAL A 774 -21.38 -24.75 -12.56
N SER A 775 -21.75 -25.51 -11.54
CA SER A 775 -23.04 -25.35 -10.86
C SER A 775 -22.87 -24.63 -9.53
N PHE A 776 -23.64 -23.57 -9.29
CA PHE A 776 -23.85 -22.89 -8.01
C PHE A 776 -25.29 -23.11 -7.51
N LEU A 777 -25.95 -24.19 -7.96
CA LEU A 777 -27.34 -24.48 -7.64
C LEU A 777 -27.54 -24.52 -6.11
N GLY A 778 -28.42 -23.67 -5.57
CA GLY A 778 -28.71 -23.61 -4.13
C GLY A 778 -27.62 -23.00 -3.25
N ALA A 779 -26.57 -22.38 -3.82
CA ALA A 779 -25.50 -21.77 -3.02
C ALA A 779 -25.99 -20.55 -2.21
N GLU A 780 -25.58 -20.43 -0.96
CA GLU A 780 -25.92 -19.29 -0.09
C GLU A 780 -24.72 -18.35 0.11
N PHE A 781 -24.89 -17.07 -0.22
CA PHE A 781 -23.91 -16.01 -0.04
C PHE A 781 -24.42 -15.01 1.01
N SER A 782 -23.96 -15.14 2.25
CA SER A 782 -24.45 -14.35 3.38
C SER A 782 -23.36 -13.44 3.98
N GLY A 783 -23.59 -12.13 3.94
CA GLY A 783 -22.70 -11.13 4.55
C GLY A 783 -21.28 -11.09 3.96
N CYS A 784 -21.12 -11.42 2.67
CA CYS A 784 -19.82 -11.49 1.99
C CYS A 784 -19.74 -10.57 0.75
N GLN A 785 -18.52 -10.21 0.35
CA GLN A 785 -18.29 -9.57 -0.96
C GLN A 785 -17.94 -10.64 -1.97
N VAL A 786 -18.64 -10.65 -3.11
CA VAL A 786 -18.46 -11.61 -4.19
C VAL A 786 -18.17 -10.86 -5.49
N SER A 787 -17.08 -11.20 -6.18
CA SER A 787 -16.71 -10.50 -7.42
C SER A 787 -16.45 -11.48 -8.56
N PHE A 788 -17.20 -11.33 -9.65
CA PHE A 788 -17.01 -11.99 -10.94
C PHE A 788 -16.55 -10.99 -12.01
N ASN A 789 -15.92 -9.88 -11.61
CA ASN A 789 -15.51 -8.84 -12.55
C ASN A 789 -14.51 -9.40 -13.56
N PHE A 790 -14.61 -8.97 -14.82
CA PHE A 790 -13.77 -9.44 -15.93
C PHE A 790 -13.85 -10.96 -16.20
N ALA A 791 -14.81 -11.69 -15.62
CA ALA A 791 -14.97 -13.11 -15.92
C ALA A 791 -15.43 -13.30 -17.37
N GLU A 792 -14.94 -14.34 -18.03
CA GLU A 792 -15.26 -14.69 -19.41
C GLU A 792 -15.98 -16.04 -19.45
N PHE A 793 -17.20 -16.05 -19.99
CA PHE A 793 -18.04 -17.21 -20.19
C PHE A 793 -18.10 -17.48 -21.70
N ALA A 794 -17.13 -18.24 -22.21
CA ALA A 794 -16.91 -18.49 -23.63
C ALA A 794 -17.35 -19.91 -24.09
N GLY A 795 -17.75 -20.78 -23.16
CA GLY A 795 -18.38 -22.09 -23.44
C GLY A 795 -18.66 -22.90 -22.16
N GLY A 796 -19.62 -23.83 -22.18
CA GLY A 796 -20.03 -24.64 -21.00
C GLY A 796 -21.41 -24.24 -20.43
N GLU A 797 -21.83 -24.88 -19.33
CA GLU A 797 -23.08 -24.56 -18.62
C GLU A 797 -22.76 -24.03 -17.22
N VAL A 798 -23.29 -22.86 -16.87
CA VAL A 798 -23.15 -22.25 -15.54
C VAL A 798 -24.53 -22.00 -14.95
N SER A 799 -24.85 -22.66 -13.84
CA SER A 799 -26.13 -22.46 -13.16
C SER A 799 -25.93 -21.73 -11.84
N PHE A 800 -26.68 -20.67 -11.59
CA PHE A 800 -26.85 -20.01 -10.28
C PHE A 800 -28.28 -20.20 -9.76
N ASP A 801 -28.98 -21.21 -10.27
CA ASP A 801 -30.38 -21.48 -9.96
C ASP A 801 -30.53 -21.71 -8.45
N GLY A 802 -31.53 -21.09 -7.80
CA GLY A 802 -31.73 -21.25 -6.36
C GLY A 802 -30.65 -20.63 -5.46
N ALA A 803 -29.64 -19.93 -6.01
CA ALA A 803 -28.62 -19.28 -5.19
C ALA A 803 -29.21 -18.08 -4.41
N GLY A 804 -28.88 -17.96 -3.13
CA GLY A 804 -29.36 -16.91 -2.24
C GLY A 804 -28.27 -15.89 -1.89
N PHE A 805 -28.54 -14.59 -2.04
CA PHE A 805 -27.59 -13.52 -1.70
C PHE A 805 -28.20 -12.59 -0.66
N THR A 806 -27.79 -12.73 0.61
CA THR A 806 -28.35 -11.96 1.73
C THR A 806 -27.28 -11.06 2.37
N GLY A 807 -27.46 -9.74 2.31
CA GLY A 807 -26.50 -8.78 2.90
C GLY A 807 -25.10 -8.80 2.27
N SER A 808 -25.00 -9.28 1.03
CA SER A 808 -23.77 -9.47 0.25
C SER A 808 -23.71 -8.48 -0.91
N SER A 809 -22.51 -8.03 -1.31
CA SER A 809 -22.33 -7.22 -2.52
C SER A 809 -21.75 -8.09 -3.62
N VAL A 810 -22.40 -8.12 -4.79
CA VAL A 810 -22.04 -9.01 -5.91
C VAL A 810 -21.80 -8.19 -7.17
N THR A 811 -20.62 -8.32 -7.78
CA THR A 811 -20.25 -7.53 -8.97
C THR A 811 -19.87 -8.42 -10.16
N PHE A 812 -20.39 -8.09 -11.35
CA PHE A 812 -20.09 -8.75 -12.63
C PHE A 812 -19.55 -7.74 -13.66
N ASN A 813 -18.90 -6.68 -13.20
CA ASN A 813 -18.50 -5.56 -14.05
C ASN A 813 -17.45 -6.01 -15.07
N PHE A 814 -17.60 -5.56 -16.33
CA PHE A 814 -16.75 -5.96 -17.46
C PHE A 814 -16.69 -7.47 -17.73
N ALA A 815 -17.62 -8.27 -17.20
CA ALA A 815 -17.71 -9.68 -17.57
C ALA A 815 -18.15 -9.83 -19.04
N GLU A 816 -17.63 -10.85 -19.71
CA GLU A 816 -17.93 -11.18 -21.11
C GLU A 816 -18.66 -12.52 -21.19
N PHE A 817 -19.82 -12.53 -21.86
CA PHE A 817 -20.60 -13.73 -22.14
C PHE A 817 -20.63 -13.93 -23.65
N SER A 818 -19.77 -14.83 -24.15
CA SER A 818 -19.49 -15.03 -25.57
C SER A 818 -19.77 -16.47 -26.04
N GLY A 819 -20.09 -17.41 -25.14
CA GLY A 819 -20.58 -18.77 -25.44
C GLY A 819 -20.96 -19.60 -24.20
N GLY A 820 -21.92 -20.52 -24.33
CA GLY A 820 -22.47 -21.33 -23.22
C GLY A 820 -23.86 -20.89 -22.74
N THR A 821 -24.41 -21.56 -21.72
CA THR A 821 -25.70 -21.19 -21.07
C THR A 821 -25.43 -20.75 -19.63
N VAL A 822 -25.95 -19.58 -19.24
CA VAL A 822 -25.90 -19.10 -17.85
C VAL A 822 -27.31 -18.89 -17.32
N SER A 823 -27.69 -19.63 -16.28
CA SER A 823 -29.05 -19.62 -15.72
C SER A 823 -29.08 -19.05 -14.29
N PHE A 824 -30.11 -18.23 -14.00
CA PHE A 824 -30.40 -17.67 -12.67
C PHE A 824 -31.87 -17.89 -12.27
N VAL A 825 -32.37 -19.12 -12.38
CA VAL A 825 -33.80 -19.50 -12.29
C VAL A 825 -34.15 -20.24 -10.99
N GLY A 826 -35.25 -19.85 -10.32
CA GLY A 826 -35.85 -20.58 -9.18
C GLY A 826 -35.23 -20.30 -7.79
N GLY A 827 -35.97 -20.52 -6.68
CA GLY A 827 -35.53 -20.20 -5.30
C GLY A 827 -36.31 -20.80 -4.12
N ALA A 828 -35.77 -20.60 -2.89
CA ALA A 828 -36.39 -20.47 -1.56
C ALA A 828 -35.33 -20.24 -0.44
N ARG A 829 -35.55 -19.62 0.75
CA ARG A 829 -36.37 -18.46 1.19
C ARG A 829 -36.13 -18.06 2.68
N VAL A 830 -36.54 -16.82 2.97
CA VAL A 830 -36.63 -15.96 4.19
C VAL A 830 -36.98 -16.57 5.58
N ALA A 831 -36.47 -15.88 6.62
CA ALA A 831 -36.55 -16.08 8.07
C ALA A 831 -37.93 -16.45 8.70
N ALA A 832 -37.91 -17.31 9.73
CA ALA A 832 -39.02 -18.13 10.21
C ALA A 832 -40.36 -17.43 10.59
N ARG A 833 -41.46 -17.84 9.94
CA ARG A 833 -42.60 -18.64 10.47
C ARG A 833 -43.65 -18.90 9.35
N GLU A 834 -43.45 -20.01 8.64
CA GLU A 834 -44.45 -20.86 7.97
C GLU A 834 -44.97 -20.56 6.52
N LEU A 835 -44.57 -21.48 5.61
CA LEU A 835 -45.18 -22.12 4.41
C LEU A 835 -45.43 -21.40 3.05
N SER A 836 -44.49 -21.63 2.11
CA SER A 836 -44.56 -22.25 0.74
C SER A 836 -45.83 -22.06 -0.13
N PHE A 837 -45.76 -21.71 -1.42
CA PHE A 837 -45.07 -22.44 -2.50
C PHE A 837 -44.58 -21.57 -3.67
N LEU A 838 -43.39 -21.96 -4.18
CA LEU A 838 -42.83 -21.82 -5.53
C LEU A 838 -42.51 -20.39 -6.00
N SER A 839 -41.22 -20.01 -5.95
CA SER A 839 -40.73 -18.64 -6.10
C SER A 839 -39.28 -18.60 -6.62
N PRO A 840 -38.73 -17.43 -6.94
CA PRO A 840 -37.53 -17.26 -7.79
C PRO A 840 -36.25 -16.76 -7.08
N THR A 841 -35.14 -16.60 -7.82
CA THR A 841 -33.82 -16.09 -7.35
C THR A 841 -33.95 -14.72 -6.69
N GLU A 842 -33.56 -14.54 -5.42
CA GLU A 842 -33.78 -13.29 -4.65
C GLU A 842 -32.45 -12.63 -4.23
N PHE A 843 -32.24 -11.35 -4.60
CA PHE A 843 -31.20 -10.47 -4.04
C PHE A 843 -31.83 -9.62 -2.94
N VAL A 844 -31.34 -9.71 -1.69
CA VAL A 844 -31.91 -9.01 -0.53
C VAL A 844 -30.85 -8.15 0.19
N ASP A 845 -31.05 -6.83 0.20
CA ASP A 845 -30.21 -5.81 0.88
C ASP A 845 -28.72 -5.81 0.45
N GLY A 846 -28.46 -5.59 -0.85
CA GLY A 846 -27.11 -5.52 -1.43
C GLY A 846 -27.04 -4.78 -2.78
N GLU A 847 -25.85 -4.30 -3.17
CA GLU A 847 -25.61 -3.65 -4.47
C GLU A 847 -25.17 -4.71 -5.51
N VAL A 848 -25.86 -4.74 -6.66
CA VAL A 848 -25.59 -5.65 -7.78
C VAL A 848 -25.25 -4.84 -9.02
N SER A 849 -24.06 -5.04 -9.59
CA SER A 849 -23.58 -4.24 -10.72
C SER A 849 -23.15 -5.12 -11.90
N PHE A 850 -23.65 -4.76 -13.08
CA PHE A 850 -23.35 -5.30 -14.41
C PHE A 850 -22.82 -4.19 -15.33
N GLU A 851 -22.15 -3.20 -14.76
CA GLU A 851 -21.65 -2.05 -15.52
C GLU A 851 -20.61 -2.48 -16.56
N ASP A 852 -20.72 -1.92 -17.77
CA ASP A 852 -19.86 -2.21 -18.92
C ASP A 852 -19.78 -3.70 -19.32
N ALA A 853 -20.69 -4.55 -18.85
CA ALA A 853 -20.77 -5.96 -19.24
C ALA A 853 -21.12 -6.13 -20.72
N VAL A 854 -20.59 -7.18 -21.38
CA VAL A 854 -20.82 -7.44 -22.81
C VAL A 854 -21.50 -8.79 -23.00
N PHE A 855 -22.70 -8.77 -23.60
CA PHE A 855 -23.52 -9.94 -23.94
C PHE A 855 -23.48 -10.17 -25.45
N SER A 856 -22.47 -10.91 -25.93
CA SER A 856 -22.16 -11.07 -27.35
C SER A 856 -22.53 -12.44 -27.93
N GLY A 857 -22.76 -13.47 -27.08
CA GLY A 857 -23.23 -14.81 -27.48
C GLY A 857 -23.63 -15.72 -26.29
N GLY A 858 -24.56 -16.67 -26.52
CA GLY A 858 -25.15 -17.56 -25.48
C GLY A 858 -26.55 -17.16 -25.00
N GLU A 859 -27.25 -18.02 -24.25
CA GLU A 859 -28.55 -17.70 -23.62
C GLU A 859 -28.31 -17.32 -22.14
N VAL A 860 -28.79 -16.14 -21.73
CA VAL A 860 -28.68 -15.63 -20.34
C VAL A 860 -30.07 -15.34 -19.80
N CYS A 861 -30.54 -16.15 -18.85
CA CYS A 861 -31.92 -16.11 -18.37
C CYS A 861 -32.00 -15.57 -16.93
N PHE A 862 -32.68 -14.44 -16.76
CA PHE A 862 -33.07 -13.84 -15.47
C PHE A 862 -34.56 -14.04 -15.17
N ASP A 863 -35.22 -14.97 -15.85
CA ASP A 863 -36.66 -15.17 -15.68
C ASP A 863 -37.00 -15.45 -14.22
N THR A 864 -38.04 -14.78 -13.76
CA THR A 864 -38.56 -14.79 -12.39
C THR A 864 -37.67 -14.14 -11.32
N ALA A 865 -36.40 -13.80 -11.56
CA ALA A 865 -35.52 -13.23 -10.52
C ALA A 865 -36.09 -11.97 -9.83
N ALA A 866 -35.89 -11.84 -8.53
CA ALA A 866 -36.38 -10.77 -7.68
C ALA A 866 -35.22 -9.96 -7.04
N PHE A 867 -35.26 -8.64 -7.19
CA PHE A 867 -34.28 -7.70 -6.66
C PHE A 867 -34.96 -6.81 -5.61
N SER A 868 -34.57 -6.94 -4.34
CA SER A 868 -35.22 -6.25 -3.22
C SER A 868 -34.18 -5.71 -2.22
N GLY A 869 -34.26 -4.44 -1.84
CA GLY A 869 -33.25 -3.80 -0.99
C GLY A 869 -31.86 -3.64 -1.65
N GLY A 870 -31.42 -2.39 -1.88
CA GLY A 870 -30.15 -2.06 -2.53
C GLY A 870 -30.29 -1.30 -3.85
N GLN A 871 -29.25 -1.32 -4.70
CA GLN A 871 -29.27 -0.76 -6.06
C GLN A 871 -28.77 -1.78 -7.08
N VAL A 872 -29.31 -1.71 -8.30
CA VAL A 872 -28.87 -2.55 -9.42
C VAL A 872 -28.40 -1.65 -10.57
N SER A 873 -27.27 -1.94 -11.22
CA SER A 873 -26.78 -1.11 -12.33
C SER A 873 -26.42 -1.95 -13.56
N PHE A 874 -26.86 -1.52 -14.73
CA PHE A 874 -26.51 -2.00 -16.07
C PHE A 874 -25.89 -0.88 -16.91
N GLN A 875 -25.31 0.14 -16.27
CA GLN A 875 -24.79 1.30 -16.96
C GLN A 875 -23.70 0.89 -17.97
N ASN A 876 -23.82 1.35 -19.21
CA ASN A 876 -22.92 1.03 -20.34
C ASN A 876 -22.81 -0.46 -20.74
N ALA A 877 -23.68 -1.34 -20.23
CA ALA A 877 -23.74 -2.72 -20.71
C ALA A 877 -24.03 -2.78 -22.22
N LYS A 878 -23.38 -3.69 -22.95
CA LYS A 878 -23.47 -3.84 -24.40
C LYS A 878 -24.11 -5.18 -24.77
N PHE A 879 -25.01 -5.15 -25.74
CA PHE A 879 -25.72 -6.34 -26.24
C PHE A 879 -25.54 -6.50 -27.76
N PRO A 880 -24.30 -6.73 -28.25
CA PRO A 880 -24.06 -6.94 -29.67
C PRO A 880 -24.62 -8.32 -30.08
N GLY A 881 -25.81 -8.36 -30.69
CA GLY A 881 -26.58 -9.61 -30.84
C GLY A 881 -25.87 -10.78 -31.53
N THR A 882 -25.91 -11.96 -30.87
CA THR A 882 -26.38 -13.28 -31.37
C THR A 882 -26.92 -14.19 -30.23
N GLY A 883 -27.05 -13.70 -28.99
CA GLY A 883 -27.58 -14.43 -27.82
C GLY A 883 -28.89 -13.84 -27.27
N GLU A 884 -29.77 -14.67 -26.68
CA GLU A 884 -31.05 -14.24 -26.07
C GLU A 884 -30.85 -13.93 -24.58
N VAL A 885 -31.30 -12.76 -24.13
CA VAL A 885 -31.32 -12.36 -22.71
C VAL A 885 -32.77 -12.16 -22.27
N THR A 886 -33.25 -12.89 -21.26
CA THR A 886 -34.66 -12.87 -20.85
C THR A 886 -34.86 -12.45 -19.40
N PHE A 887 -35.99 -11.76 -19.11
CA PHE A 887 -36.38 -11.26 -17.78
C PHE A 887 -37.86 -11.54 -17.46
N ARG A 888 -38.45 -12.63 -17.98
CA ARG A 888 -39.89 -12.89 -17.89
C ARG A 888 -40.30 -13.04 -16.42
N SER A 889 -41.23 -12.21 -15.95
CA SER A 889 -41.71 -12.20 -14.55
C SER A 889 -40.65 -11.89 -13.48
N ALA A 890 -39.54 -11.24 -13.84
CA ALA A 890 -38.59 -10.70 -12.86
C ALA A 890 -39.21 -9.53 -12.06
N ALA A 891 -38.90 -9.43 -10.77
CA ALA A 891 -39.40 -8.38 -9.87
C ALA A 891 -38.29 -7.42 -9.46
N PHE A 892 -38.53 -6.11 -9.51
CA PHE A 892 -37.57 -5.07 -9.11
C PHE A 892 -38.23 -4.12 -8.11
N ASP A 893 -37.90 -4.26 -6.82
CA ASP A 893 -38.33 -3.35 -5.74
C ASP A 893 -37.22 -2.33 -5.38
N VAL A 894 -36.24 -2.16 -6.27
CA VAL A 894 -35.04 -1.31 -6.12
C VAL A 894 -34.82 -0.40 -7.33
N ALA A 895 -34.08 0.68 -7.15
CA ALA A 895 -33.69 1.53 -8.27
C ALA A 895 -32.69 0.79 -9.17
N VAL A 896 -32.93 0.80 -10.49
CA VAL A 896 -31.91 0.38 -11.46
C VAL A 896 -31.56 1.46 -12.50
N SER A 897 -30.30 1.46 -12.95
CA SER A 897 -29.74 2.42 -13.91
C SER A 897 -29.15 1.71 -15.13
N GLY A 898 -29.48 2.14 -16.37
CA GLY A 898 -28.87 1.62 -17.61
C GLY A 898 -29.82 1.58 -18.83
N PRO A 899 -29.31 1.61 -20.09
CA PRO A 899 -30.11 1.58 -21.32
C PRO A 899 -30.56 0.16 -21.74
N TRP A 900 -31.61 0.07 -22.56
CA TRP A 900 -32.21 -1.18 -23.10
C TRP A 900 -31.46 -1.71 -24.36
N PRO A 901 -31.38 -3.03 -24.59
CA PRO A 901 -30.95 -3.60 -25.88
C PRO A 901 -32.01 -3.54 -26.99
N ASP A 902 -31.67 -2.99 -28.15
CA ASP A 902 -32.59 -2.61 -29.24
C ASP A 902 -33.44 -3.75 -29.90
N THR A 903 -33.37 -5.01 -29.48
CA THR A 903 -34.10 -6.15 -30.09
C THR A 903 -35.34 -6.59 -29.30
N THR A 904 -36.49 -5.95 -29.58
CA THR A 904 -37.92 -6.32 -29.28
C THR A 904 -38.48 -6.25 -27.82
N PRO A 905 -39.80 -5.94 -27.62
CA PRO A 905 -40.31 -5.04 -26.53
C PRO A 905 -41.28 -5.71 -25.50
N PRO A 906 -42.00 -5.01 -24.59
CA PRO A 906 -41.57 -4.21 -23.42
C PRO A 906 -42.47 -4.48 -22.17
N TRP A 907 -42.09 -5.26 -21.15
CA TRP A 907 -42.92 -5.34 -19.93
C TRP A 907 -42.15 -5.16 -18.63
N THR A 908 -41.47 -4.01 -18.61
CA THR A 908 -41.12 -3.17 -17.46
C THR A 908 -39.69 -3.22 -16.96
N TRP A 909 -38.80 -2.57 -17.73
CA TRP A 909 -37.62 -1.93 -17.19
C TRP A 909 -37.13 -0.74 -18.06
N PRO A 910 -36.89 0.49 -17.54
CA PRO A 910 -37.66 1.32 -16.57
C PRO A 910 -38.43 2.45 -17.33
N PRO A 911 -39.21 3.44 -16.78
CA PRO A 911 -39.49 3.85 -15.39
C PRO A 911 -40.99 4.14 -15.07
N THR A 912 -41.37 4.29 -13.80
CA THR A 912 -42.25 5.40 -13.38
C THR A 912 -41.90 5.88 -11.98
N SER A 913 -41.40 7.11 -11.94
CA SER A 913 -41.36 7.95 -10.76
C SER A 913 -42.75 8.55 -10.50
N GLU A 914 -43.69 7.79 -9.98
CA GLU A 914 -44.90 8.38 -9.38
C GLU A 914 -45.19 7.74 -8.04
N ARG A 915 -45.24 8.60 -7.00
CA ARG A 915 -45.90 8.26 -5.74
C ARG A 915 -47.34 7.85 -6.08
N VAL A 916 -47.65 6.57 -5.97
CA VAL A 916 -49.05 6.13 -5.93
C VAL A 916 -49.64 6.63 -4.60
N PRO A 917 -50.76 7.38 -4.61
CA PRO A 917 -51.39 7.87 -3.40
C PRO A 917 -52.05 6.73 -2.62
N SER A 918 -52.13 6.90 -1.31
CA SER A 918 -52.91 6.06 -0.40
C SER A 918 -54.34 5.83 -0.91
N PRO A 919 -54.87 4.60 -0.85
CA PRO A 919 -56.29 4.38 -0.72
C PRO A 919 -56.61 4.13 0.76
N GLU A 920 -57.20 5.15 1.39
CA GLU A 920 -58.09 4.93 2.54
C GLU A 920 -59.26 4.01 2.14
N LYS A 921 -59.71 3.22 3.14
CA LYS A 921 -60.99 2.49 3.26
C LYS A 921 -61.15 1.17 2.49
N ARG A 922 -60.83 0.06 3.16
CA ARG A 922 -61.81 -0.74 3.92
C ARG A 922 -61.15 -1.69 4.89
#